data_AF-A0AB39KTA8-F1
#
_entry.id   AF-A0AB39KTA8-F1
#
_cell.length_a   1.000
_cell.length_b   1.000
_cell.length_c   1.000
_cell.angle_alpha   90.00
_cell.angle_beta   90.00
_cell.angle_gamma   90.00
#
_symmetry.space_group_name_H-M   'P 1'
#
loop_
_entity.id
_entity.type
_entity.pdbx_description
1 polymer ?
#
loop_
_entity_poly.entity_id
_entity_poly.type
_entity_poly.pdbx_seq_one_letter_code
_entity_poly.pdbx_strand_id
1 'polypeptide(L)'
;MSRTAGLTLGLVLALAPAALHAQDTLVGMGRINGYTDVVFDTRSERYDYLVDASLPEDPAARRYRTVEAAYAAAPAGAPGKPTVIGIKPDVYLLPGKNLTPGLVITKPNITLLGLTDDRRKVVLADNRGNQQGAGVLGASNNGFTMIVDADGFSAINLTILNYCNTDYDYPGDPSKSLKKRSDVITQAVALEAKGDRHVYSHVAILSRLDTLFTRTKRSYFTHVYVEGTDDFIGGGAASVWEDSEIHFIEGGGVMWASGVAFIRTVFKADKPMQFYKISGPPVALIDSVLPNTQVAWYAWKAPKHADAYSLTYRTRHADGRPADIIDSIVGPQRRTLTRELSDPEAKAFNPWNILRATPEGVDDGWDPAGVRERHAGEEPAVFRMIMKGHAPTLRTGGEGAPLSVAIQPAGARSQPIRWSTASDLVRLSATQGEQINVIGANTTDQVQTVAVDAIAPNGMKATAHVRVEPTYGPPPVFKSAPMLSSPSGGAVTVSYGLGLARRRHDQSLVTWSLCQDQACASPRPVAVSRGDEPLKRLTLTRAMIGAYLRAEVAPKHDLSEAGPSTSVTAARPITERDVAGKDVDPDFRSFVAVVDQPARDGLWNLTGAWSVVEPQNDDGRWGLRVGPKISTALYQADHPATDMDLVVTLDPDKGEGQGFSIPGSPEDAKGPRGDILFKYDAPTRTGYALRMWRTTQSATATMFQLYRIVDGKGEPLDGARQLTGAFKPSATIRISVRGDRVTVRGGNTTDGETLSLDGQITPNRFGGAGLYWTASGLGGSVAIRQFKITYP
;
A
#
# COMPACT_ATOMS: atom_id res chain seq x y z
N MET A 1 -64.69 42.50 62.58
CA MET A 1 -64.79 41.25 63.39
C MET A 1 -64.69 40.05 62.46
N SER A 2 -64.00 38.99 62.91
CA SER A 2 -64.26 37.56 62.61
C SER A 2 -64.43 37.03 61.16
N ARG A 3 -63.42 36.24 60.73
CA ARG A 3 -63.49 34.87 60.16
C ARG A 3 -63.98 34.56 58.72
N THR A 4 -63.00 34.15 57.89
CA THR A 4 -62.87 32.89 57.10
C THR A 4 -64.03 32.34 56.25
N ALA A 5 -63.77 32.15 54.95
CA ALA A 5 -63.69 30.84 54.28
C ALA A 5 -62.92 30.98 52.94
N GLY A 6 -62.24 29.94 52.46
CA GLY A 6 -61.44 30.00 51.23
C GLY A 6 -61.98 29.10 50.11
N LEU A 7 -61.38 29.17 48.92
CA LEU A 7 -61.48 28.13 47.90
C LEU A 7 -60.22 28.09 47.01
N THR A 8 -59.79 26.87 46.67
CA THR A 8 -58.59 26.57 45.88
C THR A 8 -58.88 26.73 44.38
N LEU A 9 -58.00 27.41 43.63
CA LEU A 9 -58.09 27.48 42.17
C LEU A 9 -57.04 26.55 41.53
N GLY A 10 -57.50 25.46 40.91
CA GLY A 10 -56.65 24.55 40.14
C GLY A 10 -56.32 25.13 38.77
N LEU A 11 -55.03 25.21 38.43
CA LEU A 11 -54.56 25.68 37.13
C LEU A 11 -54.49 24.51 36.14
N VAL A 12 -55.43 24.45 35.19
CA VAL A 12 -55.34 23.52 34.04
C VAL A 12 -54.33 24.10 33.05
N LEU A 13 -53.10 23.58 33.07
CA LEU A 13 -52.11 23.90 32.05
C LEU A 13 -52.41 23.08 30.79
N ALA A 14 -52.68 23.75 29.67
CA ALA A 14 -52.83 23.10 28.38
C ALA A 14 -51.47 22.54 27.92
N LEU A 15 -51.37 21.22 27.80
CA LEU A 15 -50.22 20.55 27.21
C LEU A 15 -50.20 20.81 25.68
N ALA A 16 -49.36 21.75 25.25
CA ALA A 16 -48.88 21.73 23.87
C ALA A 16 -47.97 20.50 23.68
N PRO A 17 -48.07 19.76 22.55
CA PRO A 17 -47.16 18.67 22.28
C PRO A 17 -45.74 19.25 22.05
N ALA A 18 -44.80 18.88 22.92
CA ALA A 18 -43.40 19.23 22.75
C ALA A 18 -42.87 18.66 21.43
N ALA A 19 -42.13 19.47 20.68
CA ALA A 19 -41.61 19.09 19.37
C ALA A 19 -40.67 17.88 19.46
N LEU A 20 -40.72 17.03 18.43
CA LEU A 20 -39.71 15.99 18.21
C LEU A 20 -38.34 16.65 18.07
N HIS A 21 -37.40 16.25 18.92
CA HIS A 21 -35.97 16.48 18.69
C HIS A 21 -35.27 15.14 18.43
N ALA A 22 -34.34 15.19 17.47
CA ALA A 22 -33.71 14.03 16.88
C ALA A 22 -32.59 13.44 17.73
N GLN A 23 -32.60 12.13 17.92
CA GLN A 23 -31.40 11.36 18.27
C GLN A 23 -30.62 11.10 16.96
N ASP A 24 -29.28 11.10 17.01
CA ASP A 24 -28.27 10.88 15.92
C ASP A 24 -27.05 11.82 16.04
N THR A 25 -27.01 12.68 17.07
CA THR A 25 -25.96 13.68 17.28
C THR A 25 -25.57 13.76 18.75
N LEU A 26 -24.42 14.36 19.07
CA LEU A 26 -24.03 14.69 20.44
C LEU A 26 -24.78 15.94 20.98
N VAL A 27 -25.74 16.49 20.23
CA VAL A 27 -26.49 17.70 20.60
C VAL A 27 -27.31 17.42 21.86
N GLY A 28 -27.07 18.22 22.90
CA GLY A 28 -27.68 18.04 24.23
C GLY A 28 -26.78 17.36 25.26
N MET A 29 -25.74 16.62 24.84
CA MET A 29 -24.75 16.00 25.75
C MET A 29 -23.69 16.98 26.27
N GLY A 30 -23.73 18.25 25.83
CA GLY A 30 -22.80 19.31 26.25
C GLY A 30 -21.46 19.29 25.51
N ARG A 31 -20.57 20.23 25.86
CA ARG A 31 -19.14 20.12 25.51
C ARG A 31 -18.50 19.17 26.52
N ILE A 32 -17.98 18.06 26.03
CA ILE A 32 -17.18 17.11 26.82
C ILE A 32 -15.78 17.06 26.23
N ASN A 33 -14.80 16.82 27.11
CA ASN A 33 -13.38 16.53 26.86
C ASN A 33 -13.08 15.19 27.58
N GLY A 34 -12.14 14.32 27.20
CA GLY A 34 -11.18 14.36 26.10
C GLY A 34 -9.95 13.50 26.42
N TYR A 35 -10.15 12.28 26.98
CA TYR A 35 -9.15 11.50 27.75
C TYR A 35 -8.67 12.18 29.07
N THR A 36 -9.09 13.42 29.36
CA THR A 36 -8.60 14.24 30.47
C THR A 36 -9.42 14.15 31.78
N ASP A 37 -9.49 12.98 32.42
CA ASP A 37 -10.03 12.81 33.79
C ASP A 37 -11.49 13.28 34.04
N VAL A 38 -12.31 13.44 32.99
CA VAL A 38 -13.73 13.83 33.11
C VAL A 38 -14.65 12.60 33.07
N VAL A 39 -15.67 12.59 33.93
CA VAL A 39 -16.70 11.56 33.99
C VAL A 39 -17.64 11.67 32.78
N PHE A 40 -17.69 10.62 31.95
CA PHE A 40 -18.72 10.45 30.91
C PHE A 40 -19.65 9.30 31.29
N ASP A 41 -20.80 9.66 31.88
CA ASP A 41 -21.78 8.72 32.43
C ASP A 41 -23.04 8.67 31.56
N THR A 42 -23.22 7.54 30.89
CA THR A 42 -24.38 7.25 30.02
C THR A 42 -25.39 6.32 30.68
N ARG A 43 -25.29 6.03 31.99
CA ARG A 43 -26.18 5.07 32.69
C ARG A 43 -27.65 5.46 32.70
N SER A 44 -27.95 6.75 32.55
CA SER A 44 -29.31 7.32 32.54
C SER A 44 -29.85 7.62 31.13
N GLU A 45 -29.06 7.34 30.09
CA GLU A 45 -29.45 7.62 28.71
C GLU A 45 -30.57 6.69 28.20
N ARG A 46 -31.35 7.20 27.25
CA ARG A 46 -32.51 6.47 26.70
C ARG A 46 -32.09 5.45 25.64
N TYR A 47 -32.77 4.30 25.64
CA TYR A 47 -32.59 3.22 24.69
C TYR A 47 -33.94 2.58 24.31
N ASP A 48 -34.01 1.97 23.13
CA ASP A 48 -35.19 1.24 22.62
C ASP A 48 -35.13 -0.26 22.94
N TYR A 49 -33.92 -0.81 23.04
CA TYR A 49 -33.58 -2.21 23.28
C TYR A 49 -32.51 -2.28 24.37
N LEU A 50 -32.62 -3.25 25.29
CA LEU A 50 -31.66 -3.46 26.38
C LEU A 50 -30.87 -4.77 26.17
N VAL A 51 -29.56 -4.68 26.27
CA VAL A 51 -28.65 -5.83 26.42
C VAL A 51 -28.14 -5.85 27.85
N ASP A 52 -28.43 -6.93 28.57
CA ASP A 52 -27.97 -7.18 29.94
C ASP A 52 -27.75 -8.68 30.14
N ALA A 53 -26.47 -9.11 30.18
CA ALA A 53 -26.11 -10.52 30.32
C ALA A 53 -26.49 -11.11 31.70
N SER A 54 -26.69 -10.28 32.72
CA SER A 54 -27.02 -10.68 34.09
C SER A 54 -28.51 -11.00 34.30
N LEU A 55 -29.37 -10.48 33.42
CA LEU A 55 -30.83 -10.66 33.51
C LEU A 55 -31.34 -11.78 32.58
N PRO A 56 -32.51 -12.37 32.89
CA PRO A 56 -33.21 -13.24 31.94
C PRO A 56 -33.64 -12.47 30.69
N GLU A 57 -33.53 -13.13 29.54
CA GLU A 57 -34.04 -12.63 28.27
C GLU A 57 -35.58 -12.46 28.31
N ASP A 58 -36.06 -11.37 27.75
CA ASP A 58 -37.48 -10.99 27.71
C ASP A 58 -37.72 -10.14 26.46
N PRO A 59 -37.96 -10.79 25.31
CA PRO A 59 -38.15 -10.11 24.03
C PRO A 59 -39.41 -9.23 24.01
N ALA A 60 -40.41 -9.53 24.86
CA ALA A 60 -41.61 -8.69 24.99
C ALA A 60 -41.29 -7.34 25.62
N ALA A 61 -40.38 -7.31 26.62
CA ALA A 61 -39.80 -6.10 27.18
C ALA A 61 -38.58 -5.56 26.39
N ARG A 62 -38.27 -6.13 25.22
CA ARG A 62 -37.09 -5.81 24.40
C ARG A 62 -35.75 -5.93 25.14
N ARG A 63 -35.66 -6.86 26.09
CA ARG A 63 -34.44 -7.18 26.86
C ARG A 63 -33.82 -8.48 26.37
N TYR A 64 -32.52 -8.45 26.08
CA TYR A 64 -31.75 -9.56 25.51
C TYR A 64 -30.47 -9.79 26.29
N ARG A 65 -29.92 -11.03 26.21
CA ARG A 65 -28.64 -11.33 26.88
C ARG A 65 -27.40 -11.08 26.02
N THR A 66 -27.55 -11.01 24.69
CA THR A 66 -26.44 -10.74 23.76
C THR A 66 -26.76 -9.61 22.79
N VAL A 67 -25.71 -9.01 22.23
CA VAL A 67 -25.83 -7.88 21.30
C VAL A 67 -26.39 -8.35 19.95
N GLU A 68 -26.05 -9.56 19.49
CA GLU A 68 -26.56 -10.13 18.25
C GLU A 68 -28.08 -10.37 18.33
N ALA A 69 -28.59 -10.83 19.48
CA ALA A 69 -30.03 -11.06 19.67
C ALA A 69 -30.81 -9.73 19.68
N ALA A 70 -30.32 -8.71 20.39
CA ALA A 70 -30.91 -7.37 20.37
C ALA A 70 -30.85 -6.75 18.96
N TYR A 71 -29.71 -6.83 18.28
CA TYR A 71 -29.54 -6.33 16.91
C TYR A 71 -30.45 -7.07 15.91
N ALA A 72 -30.64 -8.38 16.05
CA ALA A 72 -31.56 -9.14 15.21
C ALA A 72 -33.00 -8.62 15.34
N ALA A 73 -33.45 -8.36 16.58
CA ALA A 73 -34.80 -7.87 16.89
C ALA A 73 -35.01 -6.36 16.65
N ALA A 74 -33.95 -5.55 16.69
CA ALA A 74 -34.01 -4.11 16.45
C ALA A 74 -34.38 -3.80 14.98
N PRO A 75 -35.40 -2.96 14.68
CA PRO A 75 -35.60 -2.45 13.33
C PRO A 75 -34.48 -1.49 12.94
N ALA A 76 -34.33 -1.23 11.64
CA ALA A 76 -33.54 -0.08 11.17
C ALA A 76 -34.13 1.23 11.70
N GLY A 77 -33.26 2.17 12.08
CA GLY A 77 -33.67 3.53 12.41
C GLY A 77 -33.84 4.39 11.15
N ALA A 78 -34.29 5.63 11.35
CA ALA A 78 -34.34 6.67 10.32
C ALA A 78 -33.35 7.80 10.65
N PRO A 79 -32.93 8.63 9.68
CA PRO A 79 -32.13 9.82 9.96
C PRO A 79 -32.86 10.75 10.94
N GLY A 80 -32.18 11.11 12.02
CA GLY A 80 -32.73 11.86 13.15
C GLY A 80 -33.61 11.03 14.10
N LYS A 81 -33.66 9.70 13.92
CA LYS A 81 -34.40 8.77 14.78
C LYS A 81 -33.81 7.34 14.68
N PRO A 82 -32.60 7.12 15.23
CA PRO A 82 -31.95 5.83 15.26
C PRO A 82 -32.73 4.85 16.14
N THR A 83 -32.50 3.56 15.92
CA THR A 83 -32.82 2.55 16.93
C THR A 83 -31.65 2.43 17.89
N VAL A 84 -31.88 2.70 19.17
CA VAL A 84 -30.82 2.70 20.20
C VAL A 84 -30.81 1.38 20.97
N ILE A 85 -29.69 0.66 20.90
CA ILE A 85 -29.42 -0.55 21.67
C ILE A 85 -28.52 -0.16 22.86
N GLY A 86 -29.11 -0.11 24.06
CA GLY A 86 -28.41 0.17 25.31
C GLY A 86 -27.78 -1.12 25.88
N ILE A 87 -26.51 -1.07 26.27
CA ILE A 87 -25.71 -2.23 26.64
C ILE A 87 -25.13 -2.03 28.05
N LYS A 88 -25.47 -2.92 28.99
CA LYS A 88 -24.99 -2.84 30.38
C LYS A 88 -23.55 -3.35 30.53
N PRO A 89 -22.84 -2.96 31.62
CA PRO A 89 -21.49 -3.44 31.94
C PRO A 89 -21.31 -4.96 31.92
N ASP A 90 -20.74 -5.49 30.84
CA ASP A 90 -20.23 -6.86 30.75
C ASP A 90 -19.24 -7.03 29.58
N VAL A 91 -18.69 -8.24 29.45
CA VAL A 91 -17.96 -8.70 28.27
C VAL A 91 -18.89 -9.54 27.38
N TYR A 92 -19.27 -8.97 26.24
CA TYR A 92 -20.08 -9.63 25.22
C TYR A 92 -19.16 -10.22 24.17
N LEU A 93 -18.97 -11.54 24.24
CA LEU A 93 -18.27 -12.28 23.20
C LEU A 93 -19.14 -12.32 21.93
N LEU A 94 -18.54 -12.03 20.78
CA LEU A 94 -19.13 -12.04 19.45
C LEU A 94 -18.49 -13.19 18.63
N PRO A 95 -18.84 -14.47 18.88
CA PRO A 95 -18.13 -15.62 18.34
C PRO A 95 -18.46 -15.87 16.87
N GLY A 96 -17.75 -15.19 15.97
CA GLY A 96 -17.85 -15.44 14.53
C GLY A 96 -17.35 -16.83 14.15
N LYS A 97 -17.80 -17.33 12.98
CA LYS A 97 -17.58 -18.72 12.55
C LYS A 97 -16.98 -18.76 11.15
N ASN A 98 -15.80 -19.36 11.01
CA ASN A 98 -15.05 -19.39 9.75
C ASN A 98 -14.96 -17.97 9.13
N LEU A 99 -15.61 -17.77 7.98
CA LEU A 99 -15.63 -16.53 7.20
C LEU A 99 -16.63 -15.49 7.72
N THR A 100 -17.54 -15.85 8.63
CA THR A 100 -18.51 -14.92 9.20
C THR A 100 -17.83 -14.09 10.31
N PRO A 101 -17.95 -12.75 10.30
CA PRO A 101 -17.57 -11.89 11.43
C PRO A 101 -18.33 -12.24 12.72
N GLY A 102 -17.93 -11.66 13.86
CA GLY A 102 -18.68 -11.77 15.10
C GLY A 102 -20.05 -11.11 15.01
N LEU A 103 -20.08 -9.83 14.65
CA LEU A 103 -21.29 -9.04 14.42
C LEU A 103 -21.22 -8.32 13.06
N VAL A 104 -22.35 -8.30 12.33
CA VAL A 104 -22.48 -7.59 11.05
C VAL A 104 -23.67 -6.65 11.08
N ILE A 105 -23.41 -5.34 11.08
CA ILE A 105 -24.43 -4.28 11.08
C ILE A 105 -24.69 -3.84 9.64
N THR A 106 -25.93 -4.00 9.17
CA THR A 106 -26.41 -3.64 7.82
C THR A 106 -27.70 -2.81 7.85
N LYS A 107 -28.39 -2.77 9.00
CA LYS A 107 -29.54 -1.89 9.22
C LYS A 107 -29.01 -0.46 9.43
N PRO A 108 -29.53 0.57 8.71
CA PRO A 108 -29.10 1.95 8.89
C PRO A 108 -29.62 2.57 10.21
N ASN A 109 -28.95 3.64 10.63
CA ASN A 109 -29.23 4.44 11.84
C ASN A 109 -29.41 3.56 13.08
N ILE A 110 -28.40 2.73 13.36
CA ILE A 110 -28.29 1.90 14.58
C ILE A 110 -27.27 2.54 15.51
N THR A 111 -27.66 2.76 16.77
CA THR A 111 -26.74 3.21 17.83
C THR A 111 -26.48 2.07 18.81
N LEU A 112 -25.20 1.71 19.01
CA LEU A 112 -24.75 0.88 20.13
C LEU A 112 -24.28 1.80 21.26
N LEU A 113 -24.96 1.77 22.39
CA LEU A 113 -24.74 2.67 23.52
C LEU A 113 -24.37 1.86 24.77
N GLY A 114 -23.12 1.94 25.21
CA GLY A 114 -22.75 1.48 26.55
C GLY A 114 -23.47 2.32 27.60
N LEU A 115 -24.06 1.69 28.61
CA LEU A 115 -24.77 2.32 29.73
C LEU A 115 -23.88 2.30 30.98
N THR A 116 -22.80 3.09 30.96
CA THR A 116 -21.67 3.00 31.89
C THR A 116 -21.11 4.38 32.24
N ASP A 117 -20.31 4.45 33.31
CA ASP A 117 -19.44 5.57 33.66
C ASP A 117 -17.97 5.35 33.22
N ASP A 118 -17.68 4.18 32.64
CA ASP A 118 -16.37 3.77 32.15
C ASP A 118 -16.54 2.80 30.97
N ARG A 119 -16.14 3.24 29.78
CA ARG A 119 -16.19 2.46 28.52
C ARG A 119 -15.51 1.09 28.59
N ARG A 120 -14.53 0.91 29.49
CA ARG A 120 -13.81 -0.36 29.68
C ARG A 120 -14.69 -1.45 30.30
N LYS A 121 -15.84 -1.09 30.87
CA LYS A 121 -16.79 -2.02 31.49
C LYS A 121 -17.80 -2.61 30.50
N VAL A 122 -17.93 -2.05 29.28
CA VAL A 122 -18.83 -2.55 28.23
C VAL A 122 -17.98 -2.97 27.03
N VAL A 123 -17.74 -4.26 26.87
CA VAL A 123 -16.75 -4.78 25.91
C VAL A 123 -17.41 -5.69 24.89
N LEU A 124 -17.22 -5.40 23.61
CA LEU A 124 -17.62 -6.23 22.47
C LEU A 124 -16.37 -6.92 21.92
N ALA A 125 -16.27 -8.25 22.04
CA ALA A 125 -14.99 -8.95 21.89
C ALA A 125 -15.04 -10.22 21.04
N ASP A 126 -14.02 -10.43 20.21
CA ASP A 126 -13.69 -11.71 19.55
C ASP A 126 -12.17 -11.93 19.63
N ASN A 127 -11.70 -13.17 19.44
CA ASN A 127 -10.28 -13.53 19.48
C ASN A 127 -9.77 -14.25 18.24
N ARG A 128 -10.49 -14.14 17.12
CA ARG A 128 -10.05 -14.69 15.84
C ARG A 128 -9.11 -13.72 15.15
N GLY A 129 -8.05 -14.26 14.55
CA GLY A 129 -7.17 -13.55 13.63
C GLY A 129 -6.88 -14.40 12.40
N ASN A 130 -6.18 -13.82 11.42
CA ASN A 130 -5.78 -14.52 10.20
C ASN A 130 -4.92 -15.75 10.54
N GLN A 131 -5.34 -16.92 10.06
CA GLN A 131 -4.81 -18.24 10.42
C GLN A 131 -4.87 -18.61 11.93
N GLN A 132 -5.50 -17.78 12.75
CA GLN A 132 -5.69 -17.96 14.20
C GLN A 132 -7.19 -18.00 14.53
N GLY A 133 -7.87 -19.07 14.12
CA GLY A 133 -9.31 -19.27 14.38
C GLY A 133 -10.28 -18.70 13.34
N ALA A 134 -9.82 -17.83 12.43
CA ALA A 134 -10.64 -17.34 11.30
C ALA A 134 -10.72 -18.32 10.11
N GLY A 135 -9.94 -19.41 10.12
CA GLY A 135 -9.91 -20.41 9.04
C GLY A 135 -8.96 -20.07 7.90
N VAL A 136 -8.98 -20.87 6.83
CA VAL A 136 -7.99 -20.83 5.73
C VAL A 136 -8.65 -20.48 4.39
N LEU A 137 -8.59 -19.21 3.99
CA LEU A 137 -8.83 -18.75 2.62
C LEU A 137 -7.82 -17.66 2.22
N GLY A 138 -6.54 -18.04 2.19
CA GLY A 138 -5.44 -17.17 1.77
C GLY A 138 -5.31 -15.90 2.62
N ALA A 139 -5.09 -14.76 1.97
CA ALA A 139 -4.85 -13.45 2.58
C ALA A 139 -6.08 -12.79 3.24
N SER A 140 -7.25 -13.43 3.17
CA SER A 140 -8.50 -12.68 2.98
C SER A 140 -9.37 -12.60 4.23
N ASN A 141 -9.04 -13.31 5.31
CA ASN A 141 -9.85 -13.31 6.53
C ASN A 141 -9.03 -12.84 7.74
N ASN A 142 -9.16 -11.55 8.05
CA ASN A 142 -8.47 -10.89 9.15
C ASN A 142 -9.18 -11.04 10.52
N GLY A 143 -10.14 -11.97 10.65
CA GLY A 143 -10.75 -12.29 11.94
C GLY A 143 -11.63 -11.18 12.53
N PHE A 144 -12.49 -10.57 11.72
CA PHE A 144 -13.29 -9.40 12.10
C PHE A 144 -14.20 -9.65 13.32
N THR A 145 -14.00 -8.92 14.42
CA THR A 145 -14.95 -8.85 15.56
C THR A 145 -16.27 -8.25 15.10
N MET A 146 -16.24 -7.06 14.50
CA MET A 146 -17.43 -6.38 13.97
C MET A 146 -17.18 -5.82 12.56
N ILE A 147 -18.15 -5.97 11.68
CA ILE A 147 -18.26 -5.24 10.41
C ILE A 147 -19.51 -4.38 10.44
N VAL A 148 -19.38 -3.12 10.07
CA VAL A 148 -20.49 -2.20 9.81
C VAL A 148 -20.49 -1.89 8.31
N ASP A 149 -21.62 -2.13 7.65
CA ASP A 149 -21.89 -1.77 6.26
C ASP A 149 -23.28 -1.12 6.16
N ALA A 150 -23.40 0.07 6.77
CA ALA A 150 -24.66 0.76 6.98
C ALA A 150 -24.47 2.28 7.19
N ASP A 151 -25.38 3.10 6.67
CA ASP A 151 -25.36 4.54 6.91
C ASP A 151 -25.92 4.90 8.30
N GLY A 152 -25.39 5.95 8.93
CA GLY A 152 -25.87 6.50 10.20
C GLY A 152 -25.50 5.67 11.45
N PHE A 153 -24.53 4.77 11.35
CA PHE A 153 -24.12 3.95 12.49
C PHE A 153 -23.42 4.77 13.58
N SER A 154 -23.79 4.53 14.85
CA SER A 154 -23.15 5.14 16.01
C SER A 154 -22.68 4.10 17.03
N ALA A 155 -21.50 4.30 17.61
CA ALA A 155 -21.03 3.59 18.80
C ALA A 155 -20.60 4.58 19.89
N ILE A 156 -21.11 4.42 21.11
CA ILE A 156 -20.97 5.38 22.21
C ILE A 156 -20.62 4.67 23.52
N ASN A 157 -19.61 5.18 24.24
CA ASN A 157 -19.19 4.77 25.60
C ASN A 157 -18.95 3.25 25.80
N LEU A 158 -18.24 2.61 24.87
CA LEU A 158 -17.95 1.16 24.91
C LEU A 158 -16.57 0.83 24.34
N THR A 159 -16.15 -0.42 24.50
CA THR A 159 -14.91 -0.96 23.94
C THR A 159 -15.23 -1.99 22.85
N ILE A 160 -14.59 -1.87 21.69
CA ILE A 160 -14.60 -2.87 20.61
C ILE A 160 -13.20 -3.48 20.56
N LEU A 161 -13.10 -4.80 20.75
CA LEU A 161 -11.84 -5.49 21.00
C LEU A 161 -11.68 -6.68 20.05
N ASN A 162 -10.48 -6.85 19.50
CA ASN A 162 -10.02 -8.14 19.04
C ASN A 162 -8.81 -8.60 19.87
N TYR A 163 -9.05 -9.59 20.72
CA TYR A 163 -8.08 -10.13 21.67
C TYR A 163 -7.34 -11.38 21.13
N CYS A 164 -7.22 -11.53 19.80
CA CYS A 164 -6.39 -12.59 19.21
C CYS A 164 -4.93 -12.48 19.69
N ASN A 165 -4.38 -11.27 19.71
CA ASN A 165 -2.96 -10.98 19.92
C ASN A 165 -2.64 -10.25 21.24
N THR A 166 -3.65 -9.90 22.04
CA THR A 166 -3.50 -9.12 23.28
C THR A 166 -4.40 -9.65 24.38
N ASP A 167 -3.93 -9.57 25.61
CA ASP A 167 -4.78 -9.70 26.80
C ASP A 167 -5.64 -8.44 26.96
N TYR A 168 -6.70 -8.53 27.76
CA TYR A 168 -7.51 -7.40 28.20
C TYR A 168 -7.94 -7.59 29.66
N ASP A 169 -7.48 -6.70 30.54
CA ASP A 169 -7.81 -6.75 31.97
C ASP A 169 -9.11 -5.97 32.23
N TYR A 170 -10.15 -6.67 32.67
CA TYR A 170 -11.47 -6.06 32.91
C TYR A 170 -11.49 -5.30 34.25
N PRO A 171 -11.92 -4.03 34.30
CA PRO A 171 -11.82 -3.21 35.50
C PRO A 171 -12.80 -3.65 36.59
N GLY A 172 -12.27 -3.92 37.79
CA GLY A 172 -13.06 -4.23 38.99
C GLY A 172 -13.52 -5.68 39.12
N ASP A 173 -13.42 -6.49 38.05
CA ASP A 173 -13.71 -7.93 38.08
C ASP A 173 -12.68 -8.71 37.23
N PRO A 174 -11.60 -9.23 37.85
CA PRO A 174 -10.58 -9.99 37.13
C PRO A 174 -11.11 -11.24 36.44
N SER A 175 -12.24 -11.82 36.88
CA SER A 175 -12.82 -13.04 36.29
C SER A 175 -13.36 -12.82 34.87
N LYS A 176 -13.61 -11.56 34.49
CA LYS A 176 -14.03 -11.14 33.14
C LYS A 176 -12.87 -10.74 32.22
N SER A 177 -11.62 -10.83 32.71
CA SER A 177 -10.44 -10.51 31.90
C SER A 177 -10.21 -11.55 30.80
N LEU A 178 -9.78 -11.09 29.64
CA LEU A 178 -9.59 -11.92 28.45
C LEU A 178 -8.11 -12.19 28.23
N LYS A 179 -7.79 -13.43 27.84
CA LYS A 179 -6.42 -13.87 27.51
C LYS A 179 -6.27 -14.14 26.02
N LYS A 180 -5.14 -13.69 25.47
CA LYS A 180 -4.85 -13.78 24.03
C LYS A 180 -4.91 -15.20 23.49
N ARG A 181 -5.29 -15.33 22.23
CA ARG A 181 -5.25 -16.60 21.49
C ARG A 181 -3.83 -16.99 21.10
N SER A 182 -2.99 -16.02 20.73
CA SER A 182 -1.66 -16.26 20.18
C SER A 182 -0.67 -15.17 20.55
N ASP A 183 0.60 -15.56 20.73
CA ASP A 183 1.74 -14.64 20.79
C ASP A 183 2.16 -14.11 19.40
N VAL A 184 1.72 -14.77 18.33
CA VAL A 184 2.01 -14.33 16.95
C VAL A 184 1.09 -13.19 16.58
N ILE A 185 1.66 -11.98 16.40
CA ILE A 185 0.93 -10.83 15.88
C ILE A 185 0.51 -11.11 14.43
N THR A 186 -0.76 -11.49 14.27
CA THR A 186 -1.44 -11.70 12.99
C THR A 186 -2.54 -10.64 12.77
N GLN A 187 -3.07 -10.50 11.55
CA GLN A 187 -4.19 -9.58 11.31
C GLN A 187 -5.39 -9.97 12.19
N ALA A 188 -5.93 -9.01 12.94
CA ALA A 188 -6.98 -9.24 13.92
C ALA A 188 -7.89 -7.99 14.01
N VAL A 189 -8.81 -7.85 13.05
CA VAL A 189 -9.61 -6.63 12.92
C VAL A 189 -10.65 -6.56 14.06
N ALA A 190 -10.62 -5.47 14.83
CA ALA A 190 -11.66 -5.17 15.81
C ALA A 190 -12.89 -4.53 15.14
N LEU A 191 -12.67 -3.67 14.13
CA LEU A 191 -13.77 -3.02 13.40
C LEU A 191 -13.42 -2.80 11.93
N GLU A 192 -14.29 -3.24 11.02
CA GLU A 192 -14.41 -2.65 9.68
C GLU A 192 -15.62 -1.71 9.64
N ALA A 193 -15.42 -0.46 9.20
CA ALA A 193 -16.44 0.59 9.17
C ALA A 193 -16.66 1.10 7.74
N LYS A 194 -17.79 0.72 7.14
CA LYS A 194 -18.25 1.09 5.80
C LYS A 194 -19.68 1.63 5.86
N GLY A 195 -19.94 2.67 5.06
CA GLY A 195 -21.18 3.45 5.09
C GLY A 195 -20.89 4.95 5.13
N ASP A 196 -21.93 5.75 5.28
CA ASP A 196 -21.87 7.20 5.49
C ASP A 196 -22.37 7.61 6.88
N ARG A 197 -22.00 8.82 7.33
CA ARG A 197 -22.47 9.41 8.59
C ARG A 197 -22.19 8.56 9.85
N HIS A 198 -21.01 7.95 9.96
CA HIS A 198 -20.67 7.19 11.18
C HIS A 198 -20.24 8.10 12.33
N VAL A 199 -20.63 7.75 13.57
CA VAL A 199 -20.17 8.42 14.80
C VAL A 199 -19.53 7.42 15.76
N TYR A 200 -18.36 7.76 16.30
CA TYR A 200 -17.69 7.02 17.37
C TYR A 200 -17.36 7.99 18.49
N SER A 201 -18.04 7.90 19.63
CA SER A 201 -17.89 8.82 20.77
C SER A 201 -17.48 8.09 22.04
N HIS A 202 -16.34 8.48 22.62
CA HIS A 202 -15.79 7.85 23.82
C HIS A 202 -15.58 6.34 23.68
N VAL A 203 -15.28 5.85 22.46
CA VAL A 203 -15.06 4.43 22.18
C VAL A 203 -13.57 4.07 22.31
N ALA A 204 -13.28 2.88 22.84
CA ALA A 204 -11.96 2.26 22.71
C ALA A 204 -12.00 1.20 21.58
N ILE A 205 -11.04 1.21 20.65
CA ILE A 205 -10.92 0.21 19.57
C ILE A 205 -9.54 -0.44 19.66
N LEU A 206 -9.51 -1.72 20.03
CA LEU A 206 -8.31 -2.38 20.56
C LEU A 206 -7.94 -3.63 19.76
N SER A 207 -6.71 -3.67 19.21
CA SER A 207 -6.05 -4.92 18.76
C SER A 207 -4.53 -4.72 18.55
N ARG A 208 -3.94 -5.36 17.53
CA ARG A 208 -2.53 -5.20 17.11
C ARG A 208 -2.44 -4.85 15.62
N LEU A 209 -2.25 -5.84 14.75
CA LEU A 209 -2.20 -5.67 13.30
C LEU A 209 -3.62 -5.58 12.73
N ASP A 210 -3.87 -4.58 11.87
CA ASP A 210 -5.16 -4.30 11.23
C ASP A 210 -6.33 -3.93 12.19
N THR A 211 -6.09 -3.30 13.36
CA THR A 211 -7.15 -2.99 14.37
C THR A 211 -8.45 -2.38 13.79
N LEU A 212 -8.35 -1.31 12.98
CA LEU A 212 -9.48 -0.55 12.46
C LEU A 212 -9.38 -0.32 10.95
N PHE A 213 -10.27 -0.98 10.20
CA PHE A 213 -10.49 -0.70 8.78
C PHE A 213 -11.60 0.33 8.59
N THR A 214 -11.23 1.61 8.73
CA THR A 214 -12.09 2.69 8.25
C THR A 214 -12.14 2.66 6.71
N ARG A 215 -13.36 2.67 6.16
CA ARG A 215 -13.72 2.76 4.74
C ARG A 215 -14.97 3.63 4.53
N THR A 216 -15.28 4.48 5.50
CA THR A 216 -16.47 5.33 5.52
C THR A 216 -16.39 6.43 4.47
N LYS A 217 -17.54 6.79 3.89
CA LYS A 217 -17.73 8.03 3.14
C LYS A 217 -17.42 9.22 4.06
N ARG A 218 -18.22 9.43 5.10
CA ARG A 218 -17.97 10.39 6.18
C ARG A 218 -18.02 9.73 7.54
N SER A 219 -17.16 10.18 8.46
CA SER A 219 -17.13 9.70 9.84
C SER A 219 -16.59 10.75 10.81
N TYR A 220 -17.15 10.74 12.02
CA TYR A 220 -16.71 11.57 13.13
C TYR A 220 -16.31 10.68 14.31
N PHE A 221 -15.02 10.67 14.61
CA PHE A 221 -14.45 10.03 15.78
C PHE A 221 -14.15 11.13 16.80
N THR A 222 -14.66 10.99 18.01
CA THR A 222 -14.37 11.94 19.09
C THR A 222 -14.11 11.21 20.40
N HIS A 223 -13.09 11.65 21.15
CA HIS A 223 -12.71 11.05 22.43
C HIS A 223 -12.32 9.57 22.33
N VAL A 224 -11.97 9.10 21.12
CA VAL A 224 -11.66 7.69 20.91
C VAL A 224 -10.23 7.38 21.36
N TYR A 225 -10.03 6.15 21.81
CA TYR A 225 -8.69 5.59 22.01
C TYR A 225 -8.53 4.42 21.05
N VAL A 226 -7.51 4.45 20.21
CA VAL A 226 -7.22 3.37 19.26
C VAL A 226 -5.78 2.92 19.41
N GLU A 227 -5.58 1.62 19.62
CA GLU A 227 -4.23 1.02 19.73
C GLU A 227 -3.98 -0.07 18.69
N GLY A 228 -2.72 -0.23 18.33
CA GLY A 228 -2.28 -1.29 17.43
C GLY A 228 -0.78 -1.23 17.13
N THR A 229 -0.39 -1.88 16.04
CA THR A 229 1.00 -1.96 15.59
C THR A 229 1.16 -1.37 14.18
N ASP A 230 1.23 -2.21 13.16
CA ASP A 230 1.22 -1.78 11.76
C ASP A 230 -0.20 -1.87 11.18
N ASP A 231 -0.46 -1.09 10.13
CA ASP A 231 -1.71 -1.04 9.34
C ASP A 231 -3.00 -0.83 10.18
N PHE A 232 -2.87 -0.47 11.45
CA PHE A 232 -3.94 -0.57 12.45
C PHE A 232 -5.03 0.51 12.37
N ILE A 233 -4.78 1.57 11.60
CA ILE A 233 -5.76 2.62 11.29
C ILE A 233 -5.82 2.81 9.76
N GLY A 234 -7.03 2.62 9.22
CA GLY A 234 -7.38 2.86 7.82
C GLY A 234 -7.72 4.32 7.49
N GLY A 235 -8.49 4.52 6.42
CA GLY A 235 -8.80 5.85 5.86
C GLY A 235 -10.29 6.15 5.72
N GLY A 236 -10.63 7.32 5.20
CA GLY A 236 -12.00 7.70 4.89
C GLY A 236 -12.05 8.81 3.86
N ALA A 237 -13.17 8.98 3.15
CA ALA A 237 -13.23 10.06 2.15
C ALA A 237 -13.25 11.43 2.83
N ALA A 238 -14.01 11.59 3.93
CA ALA A 238 -13.91 12.72 4.84
C ALA A 238 -14.10 12.24 6.30
N SER A 239 -12.99 11.94 6.98
CA SER A 239 -13.00 11.48 8.37
C SER A 239 -12.40 12.54 9.29
N VAL A 240 -13.10 12.89 10.37
CA VAL A 240 -12.65 13.85 11.38
C VAL A 240 -12.45 13.13 12.70
N TRP A 241 -11.27 13.31 13.30
CA TRP A 241 -10.86 12.69 14.55
C TRP A 241 -10.53 13.81 15.53
N GLU A 242 -11.34 13.98 16.57
CA GLU A 242 -11.28 15.13 17.48
C GLU A 242 -11.03 14.70 18.94
N ASP A 243 -10.14 15.38 19.65
CA ASP A 243 -9.81 15.14 21.07
C ASP A 243 -9.57 13.65 21.40
N SER A 244 -8.83 12.96 20.52
CA SER A 244 -8.68 11.50 20.50
C SER A 244 -7.22 11.07 20.72
N GLU A 245 -7.00 9.79 21.02
CA GLU A 245 -5.67 9.22 21.24
C GLU A 245 -5.39 8.01 20.32
N ILE A 246 -4.20 7.99 19.75
CA ILE A 246 -3.69 6.95 18.85
C ILE A 246 -2.37 6.40 19.41
N HIS A 247 -2.31 5.11 19.69
CA HIS A 247 -1.21 4.50 20.44
C HIS A 247 -0.58 3.31 19.72
N PHE A 248 0.69 3.45 19.36
CA PHE A 248 1.53 2.35 18.86
C PHE A 248 2.04 1.54 20.05
N ILE A 249 1.31 0.48 20.43
CA ILE A 249 1.51 -0.24 21.70
C ILE A 249 2.81 -1.06 21.74
N GLU A 250 3.38 -1.43 20.58
CA GLU A 250 4.72 -2.04 20.45
C GLU A 250 5.82 -0.98 20.23
N GLY A 251 5.49 0.30 20.47
CA GLY A 251 6.38 1.44 20.42
C GLY A 251 6.42 2.18 19.07
N GLY A 252 6.07 1.59 17.93
CA GLY A 252 6.06 2.29 16.64
C GLY A 252 5.56 1.42 15.48
N GLY A 253 5.65 1.93 14.25
CA GLY A 253 5.15 1.26 13.05
C GLY A 253 4.52 2.23 12.02
N VAL A 254 3.78 1.66 11.06
CA VAL A 254 3.13 2.40 9.98
C VAL A 254 1.60 2.31 10.01
N MET A 255 0.91 3.44 9.88
CA MET A 255 -0.54 3.52 9.64
C MET A 255 -0.87 3.47 8.13
N TRP A 256 -2.15 3.27 7.80
CA TRP A 256 -2.68 3.57 6.46
C TRP A 256 -3.70 4.71 6.53
N ALA A 257 -3.30 5.79 7.21
CA ALA A 257 -4.13 6.98 7.36
C ALA A 257 -4.30 7.68 6.00
N SER A 258 -5.54 7.96 5.60
CA SER A 258 -5.83 8.50 4.27
C SER A 258 -7.14 9.29 4.30
N GLY A 259 -7.09 10.55 3.88
CA GLY A 259 -8.24 11.46 3.86
C GLY A 259 -8.74 11.92 5.24
N VAL A 260 -7.94 11.75 6.28
CA VAL A 260 -8.27 12.03 7.69
C VAL A 260 -7.81 13.42 8.13
N ALA A 261 -8.62 14.11 8.92
CA ALA A 261 -8.22 15.28 9.69
C ALA A 261 -8.18 14.94 11.18
N PHE A 262 -6.99 14.97 11.79
CA PHE A 262 -6.76 14.81 13.22
C PHE A 262 -6.71 16.20 13.87
N ILE A 263 -7.67 16.48 14.73
CA ILE A 263 -7.87 17.74 15.43
C ILE A 263 -7.64 17.48 16.93
N ARG A 264 -6.64 18.15 17.53
CA ARG A 264 -6.25 17.96 18.94
C ARG A 264 -6.04 16.48 19.31
N THR A 265 -5.54 15.68 18.37
CA THR A 265 -5.28 14.25 18.58
C THR A 265 -3.88 14.05 19.19
N VAL A 266 -3.77 13.14 20.15
CA VAL A 266 -2.49 12.76 20.77
C VAL A 266 -2.01 11.43 20.16
N PHE A 267 -0.78 11.42 19.67
CA PHE A 267 -0.12 10.23 19.16
C PHE A 267 0.96 9.76 20.16
N LYS A 268 0.93 8.49 20.54
CA LYS A 268 1.89 7.85 21.46
C LYS A 268 2.69 6.77 20.73
N ALA A 269 4.01 6.89 20.78
CA ALA A 269 5.01 5.97 20.23
C ALA A 269 6.39 6.27 20.86
N ASP A 270 7.23 5.26 21.04
CA ASP A 270 8.61 5.39 21.54
C ASP A 270 9.67 5.17 20.43
N LYS A 271 9.27 4.47 19.36
CA LYS A 271 10.03 4.16 18.14
C LYS A 271 9.44 4.95 16.96
N PRO A 272 10.14 5.08 15.83
CA PRO A 272 9.66 5.86 14.70
C PRO A 272 8.25 5.45 14.24
N MET A 273 7.39 6.43 13.98
CA MET A 273 6.01 6.21 13.49
C MET A 273 5.79 6.85 12.11
N GLN A 274 4.93 6.24 11.29
CA GLN A 274 4.63 6.74 9.94
C GLN A 274 3.13 6.74 9.62
N PHE A 275 2.67 7.68 8.80
CA PHE A 275 1.26 7.83 8.43
C PHE A 275 0.83 7.01 7.20
N TYR A 276 1.76 6.78 6.27
CA TYR A 276 1.48 6.22 4.94
C TYR A 276 2.38 5.04 4.59
N LYS A 277 1.72 3.94 4.20
CA LYS A 277 2.34 2.83 3.46
C LYS A 277 2.40 3.08 1.94
N ILE A 278 1.39 3.77 1.41
CA ILE A 278 1.22 4.10 -0.01
C ILE A 278 0.55 5.47 -0.12
N SER A 279 0.70 6.16 -1.25
CA SER A 279 0.06 7.46 -1.47
C SER A 279 -1.47 7.36 -1.47
N GLY A 280 -2.11 8.32 -0.80
CA GLY A 280 -3.56 8.54 -0.80
C GLY A 280 -3.87 10.02 -0.54
N PRO A 281 -5.15 10.40 -0.43
CA PRO A 281 -5.53 11.73 0.05
C PRO A 281 -4.80 12.09 1.36
N PRO A 282 -4.16 13.26 1.44
CA PRO A 282 -3.29 13.59 2.56
C PRO A 282 -4.04 13.78 3.88
N VAL A 283 -3.32 13.56 4.97
CA VAL A 283 -3.73 13.82 6.35
C VAL A 283 -3.52 15.30 6.71
N ALA A 284 -4.42 15.82 7.53
CA ALA A 284 -4.24 17.09 8.23
C ALA A 284 -4.07 16.85 9.74
N LEU A 285 -3.08 17.49 10.35
CA LEU A 285 -2.82 17.51 11.78
C LEU A 285 -3.03 18.93 12.30
N ILE A 286 -4.07 19.15 13.08
CA ILE A 286 -4.49 20.47 13.59
C ILE A 286 -4.42 20.43 15.11
N ASP A 287 -3.62 21.31 15.72
CA ASP A 287 -3.38 21.40 17.18
C ASP A 287 -2.95 20.08 17.85
N SER A 288 -2.54 19.10 17.06
CA SER A 288 -2.26 17.71 17.48
C SER A 288 -0.87 17.57 18.12
N VAL A 289 -0.70 16.52 18.92
CA VAL A 289 0.52 16.23 19.68
C VAL A 289 1.15 14.93 19.18
N LEU A 290 2.39 15.01 18.73
CA LEU A 290 3.20 13.89 18.25
C LEU A 290 4.12 13.35 19.34
N PRO A 291 4.56 12.08 19.24
CA PRO A 291 5.53 11.51 20.16
C PRO A 291 6.92 12.15 20.04
N ASN A 292 7.75 12.02 21.08
CA ASN A 292 9.13 12.54 21.11
C ASN A 292 10.14 11.61 20.36
N THR A 293 9.71 11.02 19.25
CA THR A 293 10.48 10.11 18.39
C THR A 293 10.43 10.61 16.94
N GLN A 294 11.06 9.90 16.00
CA GLN A 294 11.04 10.29 14.58
C GLN A 294 9.66 10.03 13.98
N VAL A 295 9.07 11.06 13.36
CA VAL A 295 7.80 10.95 12.65
C VAL A 295 8.04 11.17 11.16
N ALA A 296 7.50 10.29 10.31
CA ALA A 296 7.56 10.45 8.86
C ALA A 296 6.18 10.35 8.22
N TRP A 297 6.03 10.93 7.03
CA TRP A 297 4.85 10.68 6.22
C TRP A 297 4.84 9.25 5.69
N TYR A 298 5.91 8.79 5.04
CA TYR A 298 5.99 7.45 4.45
C TYR A 298 6.93 6.50 5.21
N ALA A 299 6.52 5.24 5.34
CA ALA A 299 7.40 4.15 5.79
C ALA A 299 8.42 3.71 4.72
N TRP A 300 8.08 3.90 3.45
CA TRP A 300 8.93 3.56 2.31
C TRP A 300 9.32 4.82 1.53
N LYS A 301 10.16 4.66 0.49
CA LYS A 301 10.66 5.76 -0.35
C LYS A 301 9.54 6.70 -0.82
N ALA A 302 9.47 7.87 -0.19
CA ALA A 302 8.51 8.91 -0.52
C ALA A 302 8.64 9.42 -1.96
N PRO A 303 7.54 9.88 -2.60
CA PRO A 303 7.60 10.50 -3.92
C PRO A 303 8.54 11.73 -3.94
N LYS A 304 9.08 12.04 -5.12
CA LYS A 304 9.93 13.24 -5.30
C LYS A 304 9.13 14.55 -5.19
N HIS A 305 7.85 14.50 -5.54
CA HIS A 305 6.94 15.63 -5.62
C HIS A 305 5.58 15.27 -5.02
N ALA A 306 4.88 16.25 -4.44
CA ALA A 306 3.51 16.12 -3.95
C ALA A 306 2.52 16.77 -4.91
N ASP A 307 1.47 16.04 -5.33
CA ASP A 307 0.31 16.65 -5.99
C ASP A 307 -0.60 17.38 -4.97
N ALA A 308 -0.59 16.89 -3.72
CA ALA A 308 -1.26 17.47 -2.55
C ALA A 308 -0.39 17.25 -1.31
N TYR A 309 -0.32 18.26 -0.43
CA TYR A 309 0.52 18.26 0.76
C TYR A 309 -0.20 17.64 1.96
N SER A 310 0.56 16.96 2.82
CA SER A 310 0.15 16.68 4.19
C SER A 310 0.21 17.96 5.01
N LEU A 311 -0.81 18.22 5.81
CA LEU A 311 -1.04 19.55 6.39
C LEU A 311 -0.81 19.55 7.89
N THR A 312 -0.20 20.61 8.40
CA THR A 312 0.02 20.83 9.84
C THR A 312 -0.51 22.21 10.25
N TYR A 313 -0.98 22.34 11.48
CA TYR A 313 -1.30 23.64 12.08
C TYR A 313 -1.07 23.59 13.58
N ARG A 314 -0.03 24.29 14.06
CA ARG A 314 0.41 24.31 15.47
C ARG A 314 0.63 22.91 16.08
N THR A 315 0.89 21.92 15.22
CA THR A 315 1.23 20.56 15.62
C THR A 315 2.60 20.58 16.28
N ARG A 316 2.72 19.87 17.40
CA ARG A 316 3.93 19.87 18.25
C ARG A 316 4.26 18.47 18.70
N HIS A 317 5.50 18.21 19.10
CA HIS A 317 5.82 17.00 19.84
C HIS A 317 5.38 17.13 21.32
N ALA A 318 5.38 16.02 22.06
CA ALA A 318 4.95 15.96 23.45
C ALA A 318 5.82 16.80 24.41
N ASP A 319 7.08 17.06 24.05
CA ASP A 319 7.96 18.04 24.73
C ASP A 319 7.61 19.52 24.44
N GLY A 320 6.64 19.78 23.56
CA GLY A 320 6.16 21.12 23.20
C GLY A 320 6.84 21.77 22.00
N ARG A 321 7.92 21.19 21.43
CA ARG A 321 8.57 21.78 20.23
C ARG A 321 7.68 21.62 18.98
N PRO A 322 7.75 22.52 17.99
CA PRO A 322 7.03 22.37 16.72
C PRO A 322 7.31 21.02 16.06
N ALA A 323 6.31 20.47 15.37
CA ALA A 323 6.43 19.19 14.69
C ALA A 323 7.45 19.22 13.55
N ASP A 324 8.42 18.31 13.58
CA ASP A 324 9.31 18.02 12.45
C ASP A 324 8.97 16.65 11.87
N ILE A 325 8.30 16.64 10.71
CA ILE A 325 7.86 15.42 10.02
C ILE A 325 8.62 15.30 8.70
N ILE A 326 9.41 14.24 8.58
CA ILE A 326 10.17 13.94 7.36
C ILE A 326 9.31 13.22 6.32
N ASP A 327 9.69 13.33 5.05
CA ASP A 327 8.94 12.69 3.96
C ASP A 327 8.96 11.15 4.08
N SER A 328 10.09 10.57 4.48
CA SER A 328 10.31 9.11 4.55
C SER A 328 11.45 8.76 5.49
N ILE A 329 11.35 7.61 6.16
CA ILE A 329 12.47 6.98 6.90
C ILE A 329 13.50 6.29 5.98
N VAL A 330 13.13 6.04 4.72
CA VAL A 330 13.99 5.43 3.69
C VAL A 330 14.56 6.50 2.75
N GLY A 331 15.89 6.52 2.59
CA GLY A 331 16.62 7.42 1.70
C GLY A 331 16.91 8.80 2.32
N PRO A 332 17.27 9.82 1.51
CA PRO A 332 17.56 11.15 2.01
C PRO A 332 16.38 11.79 2.74
N GLN A 333 16.60 12.26 3.96
CA GLN A 333 15.58 12.93 4.76
C GLN A 333 15.21 14.28 4.13
N ARG A 334 14.02 14.33 3.54
CA ARG A 334 13.41 15.52 2.94
C ARG A 334 12.20 15.96 3.75
N ARG A 335 11.75 17.20 3.52
CA ARG A 335 10.57 17.83 4.15
C ARG A 335 9.75 18.55 3.07
N THR A 336 9.49 17.85 1.97
CA THR A 336 8.89 18.38 0.73
C THR A 336 7.42 18.04 0.57
N LEU A 337 6.87 17.17 1.43
CA LEU A 337 5.46 16.75 1.41
C LEU A 337 4.61 17.41 2.51
N THR A 338 5.22 18.12 3.46
CA THR A 338 4.55 18.86 4.55
C THR A 338 4.23 20.30 4.13
N ARG A 339 3.09 20.84 4.59
CA ARG A 339 2.83 22.28 4.57
C ARG A 339 2.10 22.72 5.85
N GLU A 340 2.68 23.69 6.56
CA GLU A 340 2.00 24.40 7.64
C GLU A 340 0.89 25.30 7.07
N LEU A 341 -0.28 25.27 7.69
CA LEU A 341 -1.42 26.12 7.36
C LEU A 341 -1.27 27.49 8.03
N SER A 342 -1.77 28.52 7.35
CA SER A 342 -2.04 29.81 7.97
C SER A 342 -3.37 29.82 8.74
N ASP A 343 -3.54 30.74 9.70
CA ASP A 343 -4.78 30.86 10.49
C ASP A 343 -6.07 30.90 9.65
N PRO A 344 -6.15 31.58 8.47
CA PRO A 344 -7.33 31.55 7.62
C PRO A 344 -7.63 30.18 7.01
N GLU A 345 -6.59 29.40 6.68
CA GLU A 345 -6.72 28.06 6.11
C GLU A 345 -7.13 27.06 7.19
N ALA A 346 -6.54 27.17 8.39
CA ALA A 346 -6.84 26.31 9.54
C ALA A 346 -8.32 26.36 9.94
N LYS A 347 -9.00 27.50 9.76
CA LYS A 347 -10.46 27.64 10.00
C LYS A 347 -11.32 26.67 9.17
N ALA A 348 -10.85 26.25 7.99
CA ALA A 348 -11.56 25.27 7.17
C ALA A 348 -11.55 23.86 7.78
N PHE A 349 -10.66 23.59 8.76
CA PHE A 349 -10.52 22.30 9.42
C PHE A 349 -11.31 22.23 10.72
N ASN A 350 -12.63 22.23 10.59
CA ASN A 350 -13.57 21.99 11.68
C ASN A 350 -14.60 20.91 11.28
N PRO A 351 -15.24 20.20 12.24
CA PRO A 351 -16.17 19.11 11.93
C PRO A 351 -17.32 19.53 11.00
N TRP A 352 -17.92 20.71 11.24
CA TRP A 352 -19.03 21.21 10.42
C TRP A 352 -18.62 21.44 8.96
N ASN A 353 -17.46 22.04 8.69
CA ASN A 353 -17.03 22.29 7.32
C ASN A 353 -16.55 21.01 6.60
N ILE A 354 -15.82 20.12 7.29
CA ILE A 354 -15.29 18.90 6.67
C ILE A 354 -16.41 17.90 6.35
N LEU A 355 -17.36 17.69 7.27
CA LEU A 355 -18.39 16.65 7.12
C LEU A 355 -19.52 17.05 6.14
N ARG A 356 -19.50 18.30 5.64
CA ARG A 356 -20.28 18.74 4.46
C ARG A 356 -19.67 18.27 3.12
N ALA A 357 -18.52 17.59 3.12
CA ALA A 357 -17.97 16.93 1.94
C ALA A 357 -18.72 15.61 1.64
N THR A 358 -20.00 15.73 1.27
CA THR A 358 -20.83 14.58 0.91
C THR A 358 -20.39 13.95 -0.41
N PRO A 359 -20.55 12.62 -0.59
CA PRO A 359 -20.23 11.96 -1.87
C PRO A 359 -21.01 12.52 -3.05
N GLU A 360 -22.26 12.91 -2.81
CA GLU A 360 -23.20 13.43 -3.79
C GLU A 360 -22.98 14.95 -4.07
N GLY A 361 -22.15 15.62 -3.27
CA GLY A 361 -21.83 17.05 -3.39
C GLY A 361 -22.92 18.00 -2.91
N VAL A 362 -24.04 17.48 -2.40
CA VAL A 362 -25.14 18.25 -1.79
C VAL A 362 -25.02 18.17 -0.27
N ASP A 363 -25.13 19.32 0.40
CA ASP A 363 -25.12 19.42 1.85
C ASP A 363 -26.39 18.81 2.46
N ASP A 364 -26.24 17.81 3.33
CA ASP A 364 -27.35 17.16 4.05
C ASP A 364 -27.52 17.65 5.50
N GLY A 365 -26.73 18.65 5.91
CA GLY A 365 -26.82 19.26 7.24
C GLY A 365 -26.38 18.37 8.40
N TRP A 366 -25.69 17.25 8.15
CA TRP A 366 -25.21 16.33 9.18
C TRP A 366 -24.14 16.98 10.07
N ASP A 367 -24.49 17.27 11.32
CA ASP A 367 -23.64 17.89 12.34
C ASP A 367 -23.55 17.01 13.60
N PRO A 368 -22.74 15.93 13.59
CA PRO A 368 -22.60 15.04 14.75
C PRO A 368 -21.89 15.72 15.94
N ALA A 369 -21.14 16.81 15.68
CA ALA A 369 -20.41 17.57 16.68
C ALA A 369 -21.24 18.66 17.37
N GLY A 370 -22.42 19.02 16.84
CA GLY A 370 -23.28 20.06 17.39
C GLY A 370 -22.64 21.45 17.36
N VAL A 371 -21.89 21.78 16.30
CA VAL A 371 -21.16 23.05 16.18
C VAL A 371 -21.69 23.97 15.09
N ARG A 372 -22.66 23.54 14.27
CA ARG A 372 -23.27 24.32 13.18
C ARG A 372 -23.67 25.73 13.58
N GLU A 373 -24.32 25.91 14.73
CA GLU A 373 -24.77 27.22 15.21
C GLU A 373 -23.61 28.20 15.47
N ARG A 374 -22.43 27.70 15.85
CA ARG A 374 -21.22 28.52 16.06
C ARG A 374 -20.61 29.00 14.74
N HIS A 375 -20.92 28.30 13.65
CA HIS A 375 -20.51 28.60 12.27
C HIS A 375 -21.68 29.16 11.44
N ALA A 376 -22.74 29.66 12.09
CA ALA A 376 -23.89 30.24 11.40
C ALA A 376 -23.49 31.50 10.62
N GLY A 377 -23.75 31.49 9.32
CA GLY A 377 -23.32 32.57 8.40
C GLY A 377 -21.92 32.40 7.82
N GLU A 378 -21.17 31.34 8.18
CA GLU A 378 -19.93 30.99 7.50
C GLU A 378 -20.21 30.18 6.22
N GLU A 379 -19.72 30.68 5.09
CA GLU A 379 -19.74 29.96 3.81
C GLU A 379 -18.83 28.71 3.85
N PRO A 380 -19.17 27.61 3.15
CA PRO A 380 -18.31 26.44 3.07
C PRO A 380 -16.91 26.81 2.56
N ALA A 381 -15.88 26.49 3.33
CA ALA A 381 -14.49 26.82 3.03
C ALA A 381 -13.76 25.62 2.42
N VAL A 382 -12.92 25.85 1.42
CA VAL A 382 -12.09 24.79 0.84
C VAL A 382 -11.14 24.24 1.92
N PHE A 383 -11.24 22.94 2.25
CA PHE A 383 -10.23 22.26 3.10
C PHE A 383 -9.41 21.23 2.31
N ARG A 384 -9.86 20.84 1.10
CA ARG A 384 -9.10 19.94 0.22
C ARG A 384 -9.28 20.32 -1.23
N MET A 385 -8.17 20.28 -1.96
CA MET A 385 -8.11 20.37 -3.42
C MET A 385 -7.42 19.11 -3.95
N ILE A 386 -8.03 18.46 -4.92
CA ILE A 386 -7.54 17.21 -5.53
C ILE A 386 -7.23 17.50 -6.99
N MET A 387 -5.95 17.55 -7.34
CA MET A 387 -5.48 17.79 -8.70
C MET A 387 -5.94 16.66 -9.65
N LYS A 388 -6.40 17.03 -10.84
CA LYS A 388 -6.79 16.17 -11.95
C LYS A 388 -5.95 16.55 -13.18
N GLY A 389 -5.57 15.55 -13.97
CA GLY A 389 -4.50 15.68 -14.98
C GLY A 389 -3.10 15.34 -14.47
N HIS A 390 -2.91 15.31 -13.14
CA HIS A 390 -1.67 14.89 -12.46
C HIS A 390 -0.42 15.65 -12.93
N ALA A 391 0.67 14.94 -13.19
CA ALA A 391 1.95 15.43 -13.68
C ALA A 391 2.07 15.14 -15.20
N PRO A 392 1.37 15.90 -16.08
CA PRO A 392 1.39 15.60 -17.51
C PRO A 392 2.79 15.79 -18.07
N THR A 393 3.15 14.93 -19.04
CA THR A 393 4.28 15.20 -19.93
C THR A 393 3.79 16.02 -21.11
N LEU A 394 4.31 17.24 -21.25
CA LEU A 394 4.01 18.15 -22.35
C LEU A 394 5.22 18.24 -23.28
N ARG A 395 4.98 18.27 -24.59
CA ARG A 395 5.99 18.63 -25.58
C ARG A 395 5.81 20.06 -26.03
N THR A 396 6.89 20.82 -26.10
CA THR A 396 6.86 22.22 -26.53
C THR A 396 6.52 22.31 -28.02
N GLY A 397 5.43 23.00 -28.33
CA GLY A 397 4.80 23.03 -29.66
C GLY A 397 3.63 22.06 -29.86
N GLY A 398 3.31 21.22 -28.86
CA GLY A 398 2.08 20.41 -28.84
C GLY A 398 0.87 21.17 -28.27
N GLU A 399 -0.31 20.52 -28.28
CA GLU A 399 -1.59 21.11 -27.88
C GLU A 399 -1.71 21.44 -26.37
N GLY A 400 -0.82 20.90 -25.54
CA GLY A 400 -0.87 21.00 -24.08
C GLY A 400 -1.59 19.83 -23.41
N ALA A 401 -1.96 19.99 -22.14
CA ALA A 401 -2.84 19.07 -21.42
C ALA A 401 -3.75 19.81 -20.44
N PRO A 402 -5.00 19.34 -20.23
CA PRO A 402 -5.91 19.92 -19.25
C PRO A 402 -5.46 19.59 -17.81
N LEU A 403 -5.47 20.61 -16.96
CA LEU A 403 -5.42 20.49 -15.51
C LEU A 403 -6.73 21.02 -14.92
N SER A 404 -7.26 20.33 -13.92
CA SER A 404 -8.42 20.79 -13.15
C SER A 404 -8.32 20.38 -11.69
N VAL A 405 -9.14 20.96 -10.83
CA VAL A 405 -9.19 20.60 -9.40
C VAL A 405 -10.59 20.20 -8.98
N ALA A 406 -10.69 19.10 -8.24
CA ALA A 406 -11.88 18.78 -7.46
C ALA A 406 -11.74 19.38 -6.06
N ILE A 407 -12.77 20.08 -5.60
CA ILE A 407 -12.79 20.86 -4.35
C ILE A 407 -13.67 20.16 -3.32
N GLN A 408 -13.27 20.17 -2.04
CA GLN A 408 -14.11 19.75 -0.92
C GLN A 408 -14.20 20.83 0.17
N PRO A 409 -15.40 21.08 0.74
CA PRO A 409 -16.69 20.50 0.36
C PRO A 409 -17.18 21.04 -0.99
N ALA A 410 -18.07 20.33 -1.67
CA ALA A 410 -18.50 20.70 -3.02
C ALA A 410 -19.22 22.07 -3.09
N GLY A 411 -19.87 22.49 -2.00
CA GLY A 411 -20.46 23.83 -1.88
C GLY A 411 -19.45 24.97 -2.00
N ALA A 412 -18.14 24.72 -1.81
CA ALA A 412 -17.09 25.73 -2.00
C ALA A 412 -16.67 25.92 -3.47
N ARG A 413 -17.22 25.16 -4.44
CA ARG A 413 -16.85 25.24 -5.87
C ARG A 413 -17.10 26.60 -6.54
N SER A 414 -18.08 27.37 -6.05
CA SER A 414 -18.37 28.71 -6.57
C SER A 414 -17.23 29.71 -6.36
N GLN A 415 -16.25 29.38 -5.51
CA GLN A 415 -15.09 30.20 -5.24
C GLN A 415 -14.09 30.18 -6.42
N PRO A 416 -13.62 31.34 -6.91
CA PRO A 416 -12.74 31.40 -8.07
C PRO A 416 -11.37 30.80 -7.76
N ILE A 417 -11.04 29.68 -8.38
CA ILE A 417 -9.69 29.10 -8.35
C ILE A 417 -8.77 29.93 -9.25
N ARG A 418 -7.66 30.39 -8.68
CA ARG A 418 -6.55 31.03 -9.39
C ARG A 418 -5.52 29.98 -9.79
N TRP A 419 -4.99 30.10 -11.00
CA TRP A 419 -3.88 29.29 -11.48
C TRP A 419 -2.62 30.15 -11.64
N SER A 420 -1.46 29.59 -11.28
CA SER A 420 -0.18 30.29 -11.40
C SER A 420 0.99 29.32 -11.58
N THR A 421 2.06 29.80 -12.19
CA THR A 421 3.37 29.14 -12.23
C THR A 421 4.45 30.21 -12.11
N ALA A 422 5.61 29.85 -11.59
CA ALA A 422 6.79 30.72 -11.53
C ALA A 422 7.70 30.59 -12.76
N SER A 423 7.42 29.65 -13.67
CA SER A 423 8.26 29.37 -14.84
C SER A 423 7.60 29.81 -16.14
N ASP A 424 8.39 30.40 -17.02
CA ASP A 424 8.06 30.75 -18.40
C ASP A 424 8.05 29.53 -19.36
N LEU A 425 8.54 28.38 -18.90
CA LEU A 425 8.61 27.13 -19.65
C LEU A 425 7.24 26.43 -19.83
N VAL A 426 6.17 26.96 -19.23
CA VAL A 426 4.79 26.62 -19.58
C VAL A 426 3.94 27.88 -19.76
N ARG A 427 2.88 27.76 -20.55
CA ARG A 427 1.85 28.80 -20.69
C ARG A 427 0.52 28.27 -20.20
N LEU A 428 -0.17 29.06 -19.38
CA LEU A 428 -1.52 28.76 -18.90
C LEU A 428 -2.51 29.42 -19.85
N SER A 429 -3.49 28.67 -20.34
CA SER A 429 -4.57 29.21 -21.21
C SER A 429 -5.48 30.21 -20.48
N ALA A 430 -5.59 30.11 -19.17
CA ALA A 430 -6.22 31.09 -18.29
C ALA A 430 -5.53 31.09 -16.92
N THR A 431 -5.69 32.18 -16.16
CA THR A 431 -5.20 32.30 -14.77
C THR A 431 -6.31 32.11 -13.73
N GLN A 432 -7.54 31.81 -14.17
CA GLN A 432 -8.71 31.55 -13.33
C GLN A 432 -9.63 30.51 -13.97
N GLY A 433 -10.37 29.76 -13.15
CA GLY A 433 -11.38 28.76 -13.58
C GLY A 433 -11.19 27.40 -12.93
N GLU A 434 -12.19 26.51 -13.00
CA GLU A 434 -12.09 25.14 -12.46
C GLU A 434 -11.11 24.25 -13.24
N GLN A 435 -10.91 24.55 -14.53
CA GLN A 435 -10.04 23.84 -15.46
C GLN A 435 -9.27 24.83 -16.34
N ILE A 436 -8.01 24.52 -16.61
CA ILE A 436 -7.17 25.21 -17.60
C ILE A 436 -6.50 24.18 -18.51
N ASN A 437 -6.13 24.58 -19.72
CA ASN A 437 -5.11 23.89 -20.51
C ASN A 437 -3.72 24.48 -20.19
N VAL A 438 -2.71 23.63 -19.98
CA VAL A 438 -1.31 24.01 -19.82
C VAL A 438 -0.52 23.58 -21.05
N ILE A 439 0.21 24.52 -21.64
CA ILE A 439 0.93 24.34 -22.91
C ILE A 439 2.44 24.38 -22.64
N GLY A 440 3.20 23.43 -23.20
CA GLY A 440 4.66 23.41 -23.09
C GLY A 440 5.31 24.57 -23.86
N ALA A 441 6.20 25.30 -23.19
CA ALA A 441 6.94 26.44 -23.72
C ALA A 441 8.44 26.35 -23.36
N ASN A 442 8.97 25.14 -23.19
CA ASN A 442 10.34 24.91 -22.76
C ASN A 442 11.35 25.28 -23.86
N THR A 443 12.07 26.37 -23.60
CA THR A 443 13.10 26.97 -24.46
C THR A 443 14.51 26.42 -24.20
N THR A 444 14.67 25.54 -23.21
CA THR A 444 15.96 24.90 -22.89
C THR A 444 16.22 23.66 -23.78
N ASP A 445 17.43 23.12 -23.73
CA ASP A 445 17.81 21.90 -24.44
C ASP A 445 17.60 20.61 -23.62
N GLN A 446 16.96 20.71 -22.45
CA GLN A 446 16.72 19.60 -21.51
C GLN A 446 15.24 19.51 -21.09
N VAL A 447 14.80 18.32 -20.67
CA VAL A 447 13.47 18.15 -20.06
C VAL A 447 13.45 18.81 -18.68
N GLN A 448 12.42 19.60 -18.41
CA GLN A 448 12.24 20.34 -17.16
C GLN A 448 11.01 19.85 -16.40
N THR A 449 10.96 20.08 -15.09
CA THR A 449 9.75 19.84 -14.27
C THR A 449 9.29 21.17 -13.68
N VAL A 450 8.07 21.58 -14.02
CA VAL A 450 7.49 22.87 -13.70
C VAL A 450 6.30 22.69 -12.76
N ALA A 451 6.32 23.39 -11.63
CA ALA A 451 5.15 23.47 -10.75
C ALA A 451 4.09 24.41 -11.35
N VAL A 452 2.86 23.93 -11.44
CA VAL A 452 1.66 24.71 -11.75
C VAL A 452 0.69 24.59 -10.59
N ASP A 453 0.42 25.71 -9.95
CA ASP A 453 -0.38 25.80 -8.74
C ASP A 453 -1.83 26.13 -9.07
N ALA A 454 -2.77 25.44 -8.43
CA ALA A 454 -4.15 25.85 -8.29
C ALA A 454 -4.39 26.32 -6.85
N ILE A 455 -4.92 27.53 -6.68
CA ILE A 455 -5.03 28.23 -5.39
C ILE A 455 -6.48 28.70 -5.19
N ALA A 456 -7.10 28.30 -4.08
CA ALA A 456 -8.42 28.76 -3.66
C ALA A 456 -8.33 30.11 -2.92
N PRO A 457 -9.42 30.91 -2.83
CA PRO A 457 -9.39 32.24 -2.20
C PRO A 457 -8.98 32.26 -0.73
N ASN A 458 -9.17 31.15 0.00
CA ASN A 458 -8.74 31.03 1.40
C ASN A 458 -7.25 30.65 1.58
N GLY A 459 -6.49 30.49 0.49
CA GLY A 459 -5.06 30.16 0.49
C GLY A 459 -4.75 28.69 0.17
N MET A 460 -5.74 27.80 0.29
CA MET A 460 -5.54 26.36 0.01
C MET A 460 -5.03 26.13 -1.41
N LYS A 461 -4.09 25.18 -1.54
CA LYS A 461 -3.34 24.95 -2.78
C LYS A 461 -3.19 23.47 -3.11
N ALA A 462 -3.27 23.15 -4.41
CA ALA A 462 -2.79 21.90 -5.00
C ALA A 462 -1.78 22.21 -6.12
N THR A 463 -0.84 21.29 -6.38
CA THR A 463 0.28 21.52 -7.31
C THR A 463 0.34 20.42 -8.36
N ALA A 464 0.38 20.75 -9.64
CA ALA A 464 0.72 19.82 -10.71
C ALA A 464 2.21 19.96 -11.04
N HIS A 465 2.95 18.85 -11.10
CA HIS A 465 4.37 18.84 -11.47
C HIS A 465 4.54 18.46 -12.94
N VAL A 466 4.32 19.43 -13.82
CA VAL A 466 4.32 19.26 -15.27
C VAL A 466 5.72 18.94 -15.79
N ARG A 467 5.91 17.81 -16.47
CA ARG A 467 7.17 17.46 -17.14
C ARG A 467 7.16 18.07 -18.54
N VAL A 468 7.99 19.07 -18.80
CA VAL A 468 8.00 19.79 -20.09
C VAL A 468 9.22 19.37 -20.91
N GLU A 469 8.97 18.64 -21.99
CA GLU A 469 9.95 18.35 -23.02
C GLU A 469 10.14 19.59 -23.92
N PRO A 470 11.38 19.92 -24.32
CA PRO A 470 11.64 20.88 -25.39
C PRO A 470 10.98 20.47 -26.71
N THR A 471 11.04 21.35 -27.71
CA THR A 471 10.61 20.97 -29.07
C THR A 471 11.52 19.89 -29.62
N TYR A 472 10.94 18.78 -30.07
CA TYR A 472 11.70 17.69 -30.67
C TYR A 472 12.14 18.05 -32.09
N GLY A 473 13.38 17.69 -32.41
CA GLY A 473 13.90 17.76 -33.77
C GLY A 473 13.54 16.50 -34.58
N PRO A 474 13.87 16.49 -35.89
CA PRO A 474 13.86 15.25 -36.66
C PRO A 474 14.87 14.24 -36.07
N PRO A 475 14.64 12.93 -36.22
CA PRO A 475 15.62 11.92 -35.83
C PRO A 475 16.96 12.11 -36.56
N PRO A 476 18.10 11.75 -35.94
CA PRO A 476 19.40 11.94 -36.56
C PRO A 476 19.58 10.98 -37.75
N VAL A 477 20.07 11.49 -38.87
CA VAL A 477 20.33 10.66 -40.06
C VAL A 477 21.61 9.83 -39.90
N PHE A 478 21.65 8.64 -40.51
CA PHE A 478 22.89 7.86 -40.59
C PHE A 478 23.92 8.56 -41.49
N LYS A 479 25.11 8.84 -40.94
CA LYS A 479 26.33 9.18 -41.70
C LYS A 479 27.05 7.93 -42.21
N SER A 480 26.89 6.82 -41.51
CA SER A 480 27.24 5.48 -41.98
C SER A 480 26.19 4.49 -41.50
N ALA A 481 25.79 3.57 -42.37
CA ALA A 481 24.82 2.54 -42.06
C ALA A 481 25.35 1.60 -40.96
N PRO A 482 24.45 0.94 -40.20
CA PRO A 482 24.83 -0.11 -39.25
C PRO A 482 25.71 -1.19 -39.87
N MET A 483 26.86 -1.46 -39.24
CA MET A 483 27.80 -2.51 -39.60
C MET A 483 28.16 -3.35 -38.36
N LEU A 484 28.18 -4.67 -38.51
CA LEU A 484 28.62 -5.59 -37.45
C LEU A 484 30.13 -5.82 -37.55
N SER A 485 30.81 -5.80 -36.39
CA SER A 485 32.16 -6.32 -36.29
C SER A 485 32.18 -7.85 -36.50
N SER A 486 33.31 -8.39 -36.92
CA SER A 486 33.59 -9.81 -36.65
C SER A 486 33.53 -10.06 -35.14
N PRO A 487 33.13 -11.27 -34.69
CA PRO A 487 33.25 -11.66 -33.29
C PRO A 487 34.68 -11.51 -32.77
N SER A 488 34.85 -10.91 -31.60
CA SER A 488 36.15 -10.75 -30.94
C SER A 488 35.96 -10.69 -29.43
N GLY A 489 36.79 -11.41 -28.67
CA GLY A 489 36.73 -11.45 -27.21
C GLY A 489 35.35 -11.85 -26.65
N GLY A 490 34.64 -12.76 -27.33
CA GLY A 490 33.31 -13.21 -26.91
C GLY A 490 32.18 -12.23 -27.18
N ALA A 491 32.35 -11.26 -28.08
CA ALA A 491 31.32 -10.25 -28.36
C ALA A 491 31.29 -9.79 -29.82
N VAL A 492 30.16 -9.19 -30.21
CA VAL A 492 29.97 -8.47 -31.49
C VAL A 492 29.54 -7.04 -31.17
N THR A 493 30.02 -6.09 -31.96
CA THR A 493 29.65 -4.67 -31.86
C THR A 493 28.91 -4.24 -33.13
N VAL A 494 27.79 -3.52 -32.98
CA VAL A 494 27.19 -2.76 -34.08
C VAL A 494 27.73 -1.34 -34.05
N SER A 495 28.36 -0.95 -35.16
CA SER A 495 28.88 0.40 -35.38
C SER A 495 27.99 1.13 -36.38
N TYR A 496 27.76 2.42 -36.13
CA TYR A 496 27.07 3.33 -37.03
C TYR A 496 27.48 4.76 -36.68
N GLY A 497 27.45 5.64 -37.67
CA GLY A 497 27.68 7.08 -37.50
C GLY A 497 26.36 7.84 -37.62
N LEU A 498 26.12 8.79 -36.73
CA LEU A 498 24.93 9.65 -36.76
C LEU A 498 25.29 11.10 -37.08
N GLY A 499 24.39 11.78 -37.78
CA GLY A 499 24.39 13.22 -37.97
C GLY A 499 23.86 13.97 -36.74
N LEU A 500 24.44 13.73 -35.57
CA LEU A 500 24.05 14.42 -34.33
C LEU A 500 24.44 15.90 -34.37
N ALA A 501 23.52 16.76 -33.94
CA ALA A 501 23.81 18.16 -33.66
C ALA A 501 24.71 18.30 -32.42
N ARG A 502 25.37 19.45 -32.28
CA ARG A 502 26.25 19.74 -31.13
C ARG A 502 25.49 19.55 -29.80
N ARG A 503 26.10 18.85 -28.84
CA ARG A 503 25.54 18.45 -27.52
C ARG A 503 24.40 17.42 -27.54
N ARG A 504 24.00 16.86 -28.70
CA ARG A 504 23.06 15.73 -28.73
C ARG A 504 23.77 14.41 -28.49
N HIS A 505 23.10 13.52 -27.77
CA HIS A 505 23.62 12.23 -27.35
C HIS A 505 22.90 11.13 -28.14
N ASP A 506 23.65 10.10 -28.52
CA ASP A 506 23.09 8.92 -29.17
C ASP A 506 22.25 8.12 -28.18
N GLN A 507 20.95 8.02 -28.44
CA GLN A 507 19.98 7.24 -27.67
C GLN A 507 19.28 6.21 -28.55
N SER A 508 19.92 5.80 -29.65
CA SER A 508 19.32 4.94 -30.68
C SER A 508 18.82 3.62 -30.11
N LEU A 509 17.63 3.21 -30.54
CA LEU A 509 17.06 1.94 -30.11
C LEU A 509 17.74 0.83 -30.91
N VAL A 510 18.66 0.11 -30.26
CA VAL A 510 19.31 -1.09 -30.82
C VAL A 510 18.60 -2.34 -30.30
N THR A 511 18.12 -3.17 -31.22
CA THR A 511 17.58 -4.52 -30.96
C THR A 511 18.49 -5.56 -31.59
N TRP A 512 18.91 -6.55 -30.80
CA TRP A 512 19.66 -7.71 -31.27
C TRP A 512 18.76 -8.92 -31.35
N SER A 513 18.83 -9.62 -32.48
CA SER A 513 17.99 -10.77 -32.79
C SER A 513 18.80 -11.95 -33.33
N LEU A 514 18.34 -13.16 -33.00
CA LEU A 514 18.78 -14.39 -33.65
C LEU A 514 17.95 -14.64 -34.92
N CYS A 515 18.63 -15.12 -35.95
CA CYS A 515 18.07 -15.45 -37.25
C CYS A 515 18.49 -16.87 -37.65
N GLN A 516 17.62 -17.60 -38.36
CA GLN A 516 17.94 -18.93 -38.89
C GLN A 516 18.92 -18.85 -40.07
N ASP A 517 18.80 -17.79 -40.88
CA ASP A 517 19.62 -17.51 -42.06
C ASP A 517 19.98 -16.02 -42.13
N GLN A 518 20.71 -15.63 -43.17
CA GLN A 518 21.10 -14.23 -43.39
C GLN A 518 19.94 -13.32 -43.81
N ALA A 519 18.89 -13.88 -44.45
CA ALA A 519 17.71 -13.13 -44.86
C ALA A 519 16.84 -12.70 -43.66
N CYS A 520 16.85 -13.52 -42.60
CA CYS A 520 16.24 -13.24 -41.31
C CYS A 520 14.75 -12.83 -41.41
N ALA A 521 13.95 -13.68 -42.05
CA ALA A 521 12.50 -13.47 -42.18
C ALA A 521 11.78 -13.41 -40.82
N SER A 522 12.22 -14.20 -39.84
CA SER A 522 11.64 -14.30 -38.50
C SER A 522 12.71 -14.03 -37.41
N PRO A 523 13.06 -12.76 -37.15
CA PRO A 523 14.01 -12.42 -36.09
C PRO A 523 13.44 -12.73 -34.70
N ARG A 524 14.21 -13.42 -33.85
CA ARG A 524 13.91 -13.57 -32.41
C ARG A 524 14.76 -12.60 -31.58
N PRO A 525 14.20 -11.53 -30.98
CA PRO A 525 14.96 -10.64 -30.12
C PRO A 525 15.57 -11.38 -28.93
N VAL A 526 16.82 -11.05 -28.60
CA VAL A 526 17.56 -11.58 -27.45
C VAL A 526 18.14 -10.50 -26.55
N ALA A 527 18.36 -9.28 -27.07
CA ALA A 527 18.75 -8.14 -26.25
C ALA A 527 18.24 -6.82 -26.86
N VAL A 528 17.86 -5.86 -26.01
CA VAL A 528 17.32 -4.54 -26.40
C VAL A 528 17.97 -3.41 -25.63
N SER A 529 17.97 -2.21 -26.21
CA SER A 529 18.40 -0.97 -25.54
C SER A 529 17.40 -0.55 -24.46
N ARG A 530 17.89 -0.02 -23.31
CA ARG A 530 17.05 0.50 -22.21
C ARG A 530 17.72 1.64 -21.45
N GLY A 531 16.91 2.51 -20.87
CA GLY A 531 17.38 3.67 -20.09
C GLY A 531 18.18 4.63 -20.96
N ASP A 532 17.66 4.94 -22.15
CA ASP A 532 18.22 5.89 -23.13
C ASP A 532 19.69 5.67 -23.57
N GLU A 533 20.27 4.49 -23.33
CA GLU A 533 21.58 4.12 -23.86
C GLU A 533 21.46 3.05 -24.98
N PRO A 534 22.14 3.24 -26.13
CA PRO A 534 22.14 2.29 -27.23
C PRO A 534 22.99 1.06 -26.89
N LEU A 535 22.42 -0.13 -27.04
CA LEU A 535 23.10 -1.40 -26.83
C LEU A 535 24.05 -1.74 -28.00
N LYS A 536 25.17 -1.02 -28.10
CA LYS A 536 26.11 -1.17 -29.23
C LYS A 536 26.93 -2.46 -29.22
N ARG A 537 27.08 -3.12 -28.07
CA ARG A 537 27.89 -4.35 -27.92
C ARG A 537 27.03 -5.47 -27.32
N LEU A 538 27.01 -6.61 -27.98
CA LEU A 538 26.37 -7.84 -27.52
C LEU A 538 27.44 -8.86 -27.11
N THR A 539 27.38 -9.34 -25.88
CA THR A 539 28.17 -10.52 -25.44
C THR A 539 27.54 -11.78 -26.04
N LEU A 540 28.37 -12.61 -26.68
CA LEU A 540 27.93 -13.85 -27.30
C LEU A 540 27.76 -14.95 -26.25
N THR A 541 26.64 -15.67 -26.34
CA THR A 541 26.33 -16.82 -25.48
C THR A 541 26.15 -18.09 -26.33
N ARG A 542 26.14 -19.26 -25.67
CA ARG A 542 25.97 -20.56 -26.35
C ARG A 542 24.69 -20.64 -27.21
N ALA A 543 23.59 -20.01 -26.78
CA ALA A 543 22.34 -19.94 -27.56
C ALA A 543 22.49 -19.39 -28.98
N MET A 544 23.49 -18.54 -29.19
CA MET A 544 23.73 -17.85 -30.46
C MET A 544 24.43 -18.76 -31.47
N ILE A 545 25.07 -19.85 -31.03
CA ILE A 545 25.78 -20.80 -31.91
C ILE A 545 24.80 -21.35 -32.95
N GLY A 546 25.26 -21.41 -34.21
CA GLY A 546 24.47 -21.81 -35.36
C GLY A 546 23.47 -20.76 -35.86
N ALA A 547 23.20 -19.68 -35.12
CA ALA A 547 22.35 -18.58 -35.58
C ALA A 547 23.16 -17.48 -36.26
N TYR A 548 22.52 -16.79 -37.20
CA TYR A 548 22.97 -15.50 -37.70
C TYR A 548 22.51 -14.40 -36.73
N LEU A 549 23.37 -13.42 -36.43
CA LEU A 549 22.99 -12.25 -35.64
C LEU A 549 22.50 -11.13 -36.53
N ARG A 550 21.40 -10.49 -36.14
CA ARG A 550 20.91 -9.24 -36.73
C ARG A 550 20.87 -8.15 -35.66
N ALA A 551 21.45 -7.00 -35.97
CA ALA A 551 21.22 -5.78 -35.21
C ALA A 551 20.30 -4.87 -36.02
N GLU A 552 19.25 -4.37 -35.39
CA GLU A 552 18.37 -3.33 -35.91
C GLU A 552 18.58 -2.06 -35.11
N VAL A 553 18.83 -0.94 -35.78
CA VAL A 553 19.12 0.36 -35.17
C VAL A 553 18.09 1.37 -35.66
N ALA A 554 17.24 1.85 -34.75
CA ALA A 554 16.38 3.01 -34.99
C ALA A 554 17.07 4.26 -34.42
N PRO A 555 17.50 5.22 -35.26
CA PRO A 555 18.33 6.33 -34.82
C PRO A 555 17.52 7.31 -33.96
N LYS A 556 18.00 7.64 -32.76
CA LYS A 556 17.35 8.54 -31.79
C LYS A 556 18.39 9.39 -31.07
N HIS A 557 18.00 10.60 -30.68
CA HIS A 557 18.73 11.38 -29.68
C HIS A 557 17.80 11.87 -28.56
N ASP A 558 18.38 12.57 -27.58
CA ASP A 558 17.75 13.10 -26.37
C ASP A 558 16.56 14.05 -26.56
N LEU A 559 16.25 14.46 -27.80
CA LEU A 559 15.12 15.31 -28.19
C LEU A 559 14.62 14.95 -29.60
N SER A 560 14.57 13.65 -29.91
CA SER A 560 13.90 13.16 -31.11
C SER A 560 13.07 11.93 -30.77
N GLU A 561 12.07 11.66 -31.60
CA GLU A 561 11.55 10.30 -31.70
C GLU A 561 12.60 9.39 -32.36
N ALA A 562 12.36 8.08 -32.31
CA ALA A 562 13.16 7.13 -33.09
C ALA A 562 12.82 7.28 -34.59
N GLY A 563 13.84 7.40 -35.43
CA GLY A 563 13.70 7.41 -36.88
C GLY A 563 13.50 6.02 -37.47
N PRO A 564 13.31 5.92 -38.80
CA PRO A 564 13.21 4.64 -39.50
C PRO A 564 14.41 3.74 -39.18
N SER A 565 14.12 2.49 -38.81
CA SER A 565 15.18 1.55 -38.46
C SER A 565 15.97 1.08 -39.68
N THR A 566 17.25 0.79 -39.48
CA THR A 566 18.09 0.09 -40.45
C THR A 566 18.69 -1.12 -39.78
N SER A 567 18.64 -2.28 -40.45
CA SER A 567 19.13 -3.54 -39.89
C SER A 567 20.27 -4.14 -40.69
N VAL A 568 21.22 -4.75 -40.00
CA VAL A 568 22.36 -5.48 -40.56
C VAL A 568 22.39 -6.89 -39.99
N THR A 569 22.49 -7.89 -40.87
CA THR A 569 22.68 -9.31 -40.48
C THR A 569 24.12 -9.73 -40.74
N ALA A 570 24.69 -10.53 -39.85
CA ALA A 570 26.03 -11.08 -39.98
C ALA A 570 26.16 -11.93 -41.26
N ALA A 571 27.36 -11.95 -41.86
CA ALA A 571 27.60 -12.71 -43.10
C ALA A 571 27.78 -14.23 -42.87
N ARG A 572 27.90 -14.68 -41.62
CA ARG A 572 28.03 -16.09 -41.22
C ARG A 572 27.34 -16.32 -39.87
N PRO A 573 26.96 -17.57 -39.54
CA PRO A 573 26.48 -17.88 -38.20
C PRO A 573 27.62 -17.81 -37.16
N ILE A 574 27.22 -17.68 -35.90
CA ILE A 574 28.11 -17.77 -34.74
C ILE A 574 28.56 -19.23 -34.54
N THR A 575 29.83 -19.41 -34.21
CA THR A 575 30.48 -20.71 -33.96
C THR A 575 30.94 -20.80 -32.50
N GLU A 576 31.29 -22.00 -32.04
CA GLU A 576 31.83 -22.20 -30.68
C GLU A 576 33.07 -21.33 -30.39
N ARG A 577 33.92 -21.08 -31.41
CA ARG A 577 35.14 -20.28 -31.29
C ARG A 577 34.88 -18.78 -31.06
N ASP A 578 33.67 -18.32 -31.37
CA ASP A 578 33.28 -16.92 -31.19
C ASP A 578 32.83 -16.62 -29.75
N VAL A 579 32.51 -17.65 -28.96
CA VAL A 579 31.98 -17.53 -27.60
C VAL A 579 33.12 -17.72 -26.58
N ALA A 580 33.38 -16.73 -25.74
CA ALA A 580 34.53 -16.74 -24.82
C ALA A 580 34.26 -17.36 -23.43
N GLY A 581 33.00 -17.53 -23.03
CA GLY A 581 32.62 -17.96 -21.68
C GLY A 581 31.57 -19.07 -21.68
N LYS A 582 31.58 -19.88 -20.61
CA LYS A 582 30.53 -20.88 -20.31
C LYS A 582 29.54 -20.39 -19.26
N ASP A 583 29.93 -19.37 -18.49
CA ASP A 583 29.12 -18.72 -17.47
C ASP A 583 27.87 -18.08 -18.09
N VAL A 584 26.77 -18.12 -17.35
CA VAL A 584 25.49 -17.52 -17.71
C VAL A 584 25.18 -16.46 -16.67
N ASP A 585 25.29 -15.18 -17.02
CA ASP A 585 24.82 -14.07 -16.16
C ASP A 585 24.05 -13.08 -17.06
N PRO A 586 22.71 -13.07 -17.02
CA PRO A 586 21.92 -12.24 -17.91
C PRO A 586 22.01 -10.76 -17.51
N ASP A 587 22.37 -9.90 -18.45
CA ASP A 587 22.21 -8.46 -18.26
C ASP A 587 20.73 -8.08 -18.27
N PHE A 588 20.15 -7.90 -17.07
CA PHE A 588 18.75 -7.52 -16.93
C PHE A 588 18.41 -6.14 -17.53
N ARG A 589 19.40 -5.25 -17.75
CA ARG A 589 19.15 -3.99 -18.48
C ARG A 589 18.72 -4.28 -19.91
N SER A 590 19.39 -5.19 -20.61
CA SER A 590 19.10 -5.51 -22.01
C SER A 590 18.14 -6.68 -22.21
N PHE A 591 17.80 -7.41 -21.16
CA PHE A 591 17.02 -8.65 -21.19
C PHE A 591 15.64 -8.52 -21.86
N VAL A 592 15.30 -9.45 -22.76
CA VAL A 592 13.99 -9.48 -23.45
C VAL A 592 12.95 -10.25 -22.61
N ALA A 593 12.15 -9.52 -21.83
CA ALA A 593 11.13 -10.08 -20.95
C ALA A 593 9.81 -10.43 -21.67
N VAL A 594 9.89 -11.21 -22.74
CA VAL A 594 8.72 -11.71 -23.48
C VAL A 594 8.38 -13.13 -22.99
N VAL A 595 7.12 -13.34 -22.62
CA VAL A 595 6.61 -14.64 -22.15
C VAL A 595 6.25 -15.57 -23.30
N ASP A 596 6.20 -16.87 -23.00
CA ASP A 596 5.69 -17.95 -23.84
C ASP A 596 6.38 -18.05 -25.23
N GLN A 597 7.65 -17.61 -25.28
CA GLN A 597 8.55 -17.82 -26.43
C GLN A 597 8.93 -19.31 -26.56
N PRO A 598 9.13 -19.82 -27.79
CA PRO A 598 9.58 -21.20 -28.00
C PRO A 598 10.90 -21.50 -27.28
N ALA A 599 11.01 -22.66 -26.65
CA ALA A 599 12.24 -23.07 -25.97
C ALA A 599 13.42 -23.20 -26.96
N ARG A 600 14.63 -22.85 -26.49
CA ARG A 600 15.89 -22.99 -27.24
C ARG A 600 17.04 -23.11 -26.23
N ASP A 601 17.98 -24.02 -26.46
CA ASP A 601 19.19 -24.18 -25.65
C ASP A 601 19.93 -22.84 -25.47
N GLY A 602 20.39 -22.60 -24.24
CA GLY A 602 21.11 -21.39 -23.83
C GLY A 602 20.26 -20.11 -23.71
N LEU A 603 18.94 -20.18 -23.88
CA LEU A 603 18.03 -19.03 -23.69
C LEU A 603 17.15 -19.18 -22.45
N TRP A 604 16.72 -18.03 -21.96
CA TRP A 604 15.71 -17.90 -20.93
C TRP A 604 14.30 -17.99 -21.53
N ASN A 605 13.47 -18.84 -20.94
CA ASN A 605 12.05 -18.97 -21.25
C ASN A 605 11.25 -18.45 -20.06
N LEU A 606 10.35 -17.50 -20.32
CA LEU A 606 9.50 -16.89 -19.29
C LEU A 606 8.06 -17.37 -19.43
N THR A 607 7.39 -17.59 -18.31
CA THR A 607 5.92 -17.75 -18.23
C THR A 607 5.34 -16.82 -17.16
N GLY A 608 4.05 -16.50 -17.25
CA GLY A 608 3.33 -15.73 -16.22
C GLY A 608 3.36 -14.22 -16.46
N ALA A 609 3.96 -13.46 -15.55
CA ALA A 609 4.08 -12.01 -15.66
C ALA A 609 5.47 -11.55 -15.19
N TRP A 610 6.17 -10.81 -16.05
CA TRP A 610 7.50 -10.28 -15.78
C TRP A 610 7.65 -8.85 -16.30
N SER A 611 8.51 -8.09 -15.63
CA SER A 611 8.87 -6.73 -16.03
C SER A 611 10.36 -6.52 -15.76
N VAL A 612 11.06 -5.83 -16.66
CA VAL A 612 12.40 -5.33 -16.34
C VAL A 612 12.26 -4.03 -15.57
N VAL A 613 12.96 -3.93 -14.45
CA VAL A 613 12.94 -2.79 -13.55
C VAL A 613 14.29 -2.13 -13.47
N GLU A 614 14.27 -0.80 -13.38
CA GLU A 614 15.42 0.04 -13.12
C GLU A 614 16.08 -0.28 -11.75
N PRO A 615 17.33 0.15 -11.54
CA PRO A 615 17.95 0.14 -10.22
C PRO A 615 17.09 0.88 -9.19
N GLN A 616 16.74 0.22 -8.09
CA GLN A 616 15.97 0.87 -7.00
C GLN A 616 16.88 1.35 -5.86
N ASN A 617 18.06 0.75 -5.76
CA ASN A 617 19.12 0.99 -4.77
C ASN A 617 20.36 1.57 -5.47
N ASP A 618 21.32 2.05 -4.68
CA ASP A 618 22.52 2.74 -5.17
C ASP A 618 23.57 1.81 -5.84
N ASP A 619 23.27 0.51 -5.95
CA ASP A 619 24.14 -0.50 -6.58
C ASP A 619 24.06 -0.52 -8.12
N GLY A 620 23.15 0.28 -8.71
CA GLY A 620 23.03 0.45 -10.15
C GLY A 620 22.51 -0.78 -10.92
N ARG A 621 22.05 -1.85 -10.24
CA ARG A 621 21.62 -3.08 -10.93
C ARG A 621 20.16 -3.06 -11.36
N TRP A 622 19.96 -3.13 -12.68
CA TRP A 622 18.69 -3.49 -13.28
C TRP A 622 18.26 -4.90 -12.84
N GLY A 623 16.96 -5.19 -12.90
CA GLY A 623 16.45 -6.50 -12.48
C GLY A 623 15.24 -6.99 -13.26
N LEU A 624 14.96 -8.28 -13.15
CA LEU A 624 13.75 -8.91 -13.68
C LEU A 624 12.77 -9.17 -12.53
N ARG A 625 11.68 -8.42 -12.50
CA ARG A 625 10.65 -8.43 -11.44
C ARG A 625 9.44 -9.26 -11.84
N VAL A 626 9.00 -10.12 -10.93
CA VAL A 626 7.79 -10.93 -11.10
C VAL A 626 6.51 -10.11 -10.86
N GLY A 627 5.50 -10.34 -11.70
CA GLY A 627 4.18 -9.72 -11.58
C GLY A 627 3.21 -10.50 -10.67
N PRO A 628 1.91 -10.15 -10.66
CA PRO A 628 0.91 -10.73 -9.77
C PRO A 628 0.38 -12.12 -10.23
N LYS A 629 1.17 -12.88 -11.00
CA LYS A 629 0.81 -14.21 -11.52
C LYS A 629 1.84 -15.24 -11.06
N ILE A 630 1.44 -16.52 -11.00
CA ILE A 630 2.40 -17.62 -10.97
C ILE A 630 3.25 -17.51 -12.23
N SER A 631 4.57 -17.49 -12.06
CA SER A 631 5.51 -17.12 -13.10
C SER A 631 6.79 -17.93 -12.98
N THR A 632 7.40 -18.26 -14.12
CA THR A 632 8.72 -18.89 -14.18
C THR A 632 9.68 -18.11 -15.06
N ALA A 633 10.96 -18.14 -14.69
CA ALA A 633 12.07 -17.73 -15.52
C ALA A 633 13.06 -18.89 -15.53
N LEU A 634 13.12 -19.65 -16.63
CA LEU A 634 13.89 -20.89 -16.75
C LEU A 634 14.98 -20.73 -17.81
N TYR A 635 16.24 -20.94 -17.44
CA TYR A 635 17.34 -21.06 -18.37
C TYR A 635 17.41 -22.49 -18.92
N GLN A 636 17.21 -22.63 -20.23
CA GLN A 636 17.34 -23.91 -20.92
C GLN A 636 18.82 -24.25 -21.13
N ALA A 637 19.23 -25.46 -20.75
CA ALA A 637 20.58 -25.96 -20.98
C ALA A 637 20.55 -27.47 -21.27
N ASP A 638 20.58 -27.81 -22.56
CA ASP A 638 20.47 -29.18 -23.08
C ASP A 638 21.82 -29.93 -23.01
N HIS A 639 22.90 -29.21 -22.73
CA HIS A 639 24.25 -29.75 -22.62
C HIS A 639 24.54 -30.33 -21.22
N PRO A 640 25.27 -31.45 -21.12
CA PRO A 640 25.54 -32.09 -19.85
C PRO A 640 26.46 -31.25 -18.96
N ALA A 641 26.03 -31.02 -17.72
CA ALA A 641 26.83 -30.48 -16.64
C ALA A 641 26.95 -31.51 -15.51
N THR A 642 28.14 -31.70 -14.95
CA THR A 642 28.35 -32.52 -13.75
C THR A 642 28.12 -31.66 -12.51
N ASP A 643 28.98 -30.67 -12.32
CA ASP A 643 28.93 -29.72 -11.22
C ASP A 643 28.27 -28.41 -11.67
N MET A 644 27.82 -27.60 -10.70
CA MET A 644 27.13 -26.34 -10.96
C MET A 644 27.31 -25.41 -9.75
N ASP A 645 27.67 -24.16 -10.00
CA ASP A 645 27.45 -23.08 -9.05
C ASP A 645 26.38 -22.13 -9.58
N LEU A 646 25.59 -21.61 -8.65
CA LEU A 646 24.56 -20.62 -8.88
C LEU A 646 24.71 -19.48 -7.87
N VAL A 647 24.68 -18.24 -8.33
CA VAL A 647 24.61 -17.03 -7.49
C VAL A 647 23.39 -16.23 -7.90
N VAL A 648 22.39 -16.17 -7.02
CA VAL A 648 21.17 -15.36 -7.21
C VAL A 648 21.20 -14.19 -6.23
N THR A 649 20.93 -12.98 -6.70
CA THR A 649 20.64 -11.83 -5.83
C THR A 649 19.20 -11.41 -6.02
N LEU A 650 18.45 -11.31 -4.92
CA LEU A 650 17.02 -11.06 -4.87
C LEU A 650 16.68 -9.82 -4.04
N ASP A 651 15.78 -8.98 -4.55
CA ASP A 651 15.14 -7.88 -3.80
C ASP A 651 13.65 -8.20 -3.59
N PRO A 652 13.22 -8.69 -2.41
CA PRO A 652 11.80 -8.80 -2.07
C PRO A 652 11.17 -7.44 -1.77
N ASP A 653 9.87 -7.27 -2.07
CA ASP A 653 9.10 -6.07 -1.70
C ASP A 653 8.91 -5.89 -0.19
N LYS A 654 9.02 -6.98 0.59
CA LYS A 654 8.93 -6.95 2.04
C LYS A 654 10.33 -6.84 2.65
N GLY A 655 10.64 -5.66 3.20
CA GLY A 655 11.95 -5.33 3.75
C GLY A 655 12.37 -6.10 5.00
N GLU A 656 11.40 -6.56 5.81
CA GLU A 656 11.64 -7.12 7.15
C GLU A 656 12.09 -8.59 7.15
N GLY A 657 12.26 -9.25 6.00
CA GLY A 657 12.80 -10.62 5.88
C GLY A 657 11.76 -11.72 5.72
N GLN A 658 10.47 -11.37 5.72
CA GLN A 658 9.35 -12.28 5.50
C GLN A 658 9.04 -12.56 4.03
N GLY A 659 9.52 -11.72 3.10
CA GLY A 659 9.51 -11.91 1.64
C GLY A 659 8.14 -11.91 0.92
N PHE A 660 7.10 -12.39 1.59
CA PHE A 660 5.77 -12.72 1.07
C PHE A 660 4.71 -12.01 1.92
N SER A 661 3.63 -11.50 1.31
CA SER A 661 2.61 -10.77 2.08
C SER A 661 1.78 -11.69 2.97
N ILE A 662 1.72 -12.99 2.67
CA ILE A 662 1.01 -14.00 3.46
C ILE A 662 1.85 -15.25 3.72
N PRO A 663 1.54 -16.02 4.78
CA PRO A 663 2.13 -17.33 4.99
C PRO A 663 1.89 -18.29 3.82
N GLY A 664 2.92 -19.06 3.51
CA GLY A 664 2.97 -20.07 2.46
C GLY A 664 2.88 -21.50 2.98
N SER A 665 3.32 -22.46 2.17
CA SER A 665 3.44 -23.88 2.55
C SER A 665 4.69 -24.52 1.94
N PRO A 666 5.23 -25.59 2.57
CA PRO A 666 6.13 -26.53 1.91
C PRO A 666 5.48 -27.28 0.73
N GLU A 667 4.15 -27.41 0.69
CA GLU A 667 3.40 -28.19 -0.31
C GLU A 667 3.09 -27.43 -1.60
N ASP A 668 3.20 -28.08 -2.76
CA ASP A 668 3.05 -27.42 -4.07
C ASP A 668 1.68 -26.78 -4.33
N ALA A 669 0.62 -27.32 -3.73
CA ALA A 669 -0.77 -26.90 -3.97
C ALA A 669 -1.30 -25.90 -2.93
N LYS A 670 -0.50 -25.49 -1.94
CA LYS A 670 -0.98 -24.68 -0.80
C LYS A 670 -0.17 -23.38 -0.63
N GLY A 671 -0.85 -22.24 -0.75
CA GLY A 671 -0.28 -20.93 -0.44
C GLY A 671 0.93 -20.52 -1.30
N PRO A 672 1.55 -19.35 -1.02
CA PRO A 672 2.67 -18.89 -1.81
C PRO A 672 4.02 -19.51 -1.42
N ARG A 673 4.90 -19.62 -2.40
CA ARG A 673 6.33 -19.95 -2.29
C ARG A 673 7.14 -19.33 -3.43
N GLY A 674 8.46 -19.36 -3.28
CA GLY A 674 9.43 -19.23 -4.36
C GLY A 674 10.36 -20.43 -4.37
N ASP A 675 10.80 -20.86 -5.56
CA ASP A 675 11.75 -21.95 -5.74
C ASP A 675 12.92 -21.46 -6.61
N ILE A 676 14.14 -21.44 -6.08
CA ILE A 676 15.36 -21.30 -6.88
C ILE A 676 15.71 -22.69 -7.42
N LEU A 677 15.49 -22.89 -8.72
CA LEU A 677 15.69 -24.16 -9.41
C LEU A 677 17.15 -24.28 -9.84
N PHE A 678 17.74 -25.45 -9.63
CA PHE A 678 19.11 -25.77 -10.01
C PHE A 678 19.21 -27.23 -10.46
N LYS A 679 20.22 -27.55 -11.30
CA LYS A 679 20.39 -28.91 -11.86
C LYS A 679 19.07 -29.45 -12.41
N TYR A 680 18.41 -28.63 -13.23
CA TYR A 680 17.00 -28.74 -13.62
C TYR A 680 16.83 -28.87 -15.13
N ASP A 681 15.94 -29.77 -15.54
CA ASP A 681 15.49 -29.94 -16.92
C ASP A 681 14.07 -29.38 -17.06
N ALA A 682 13.92 -28.30 -17.84
CA ALA A 682 12.63 -27.63 -18.00
C ALA A 682 11.60 -28.42 -18.84
N PRO A 683 11.97 -29.15 -19.91
CA PRO A 683 11.04 -30.02 -20.65
C PRO A 683 10.36 -31.09 -19.79
N THR A 684 11.13 -31.84 -18.98
CA THR A 684 10.58 -32.87 -18.06
C THR A 684 10.24 -32.33 -16.68
N ARG A 685 10.44 -31.02 -16.45
CA ARG A 685 10.20 -30.31 -15.18
C ARG A 685 10.85 -30.98 -13.96
N THR A 686 12.03 -31.57 -14.15
CA THR A 686 12.67 -32.48 -13.18
C THR A 686 14.06 -31.95 -12.80
N GLY A 687 14.41 -32.01 -11.51
CA GLY A 687 15.68 -31.47 -10.99
C GLY A 687 15.62 -31.21 -9.49
N TYR A 688 16.19 -30.09 -9.05
CA TYR A 688 16.22 -29.71 -7.64
C TYR A 688 15.86 -28.23 -7.43
N ALA A 689 15.46 -27.91 -6.20
CA ALA A 689 15.10 -26.55 -5.79
C ALA A 689 15.59 -26.22 -4.39
N LEU A 690 15.97 -24.96 -4.17
CA LEU A 690 15.90 -24.33 -2.86
C LEU A 690 14.53 -23.65 -2.75
N ARG A 691 13.63 -24.25 -2.00
CA ARG A 691 12.28 -23.73 -1.73
C ARG A 691 12.33 -22.74 -0.59
N MET A 692 11.61 -21.63 -0.74
CA MET A 692 11.43 -20.60 0.27
C MET A 692 9.97 -20.17 0.42
N TRP A 693 9.50 -20.04 1.67
CA TRP A 693 8.14 -19.59 1.97
C TRP A 693 8.06 -18.92 3.35
N ARG A 694 7.15 -17.95 3.49
CA ARG A 694 6.85 -17.35 4.79
C ARG A 694 6.10 -18.35 5.67
N THR A 695 6.43 -18.42 6.95
CA THR A 695 5.66 -19.19 7.94
C THR A 695 4.97 -18.27 8.94
N THR A 696 4.11 -18.84 9.78
CA THR A 696 3.55 -18.15 10.97
C THR A 696 4.51 -18.14 12.17
N GLN A 697 5.70 -18.74 12.06
CA GLN A 697 6.67 -18.84 13.16
C GLN A 697 7.49 -17.57 13.36
N SER A 698 7.50 -16.64 12.38
CA SER A 698 8.18 -15.36 12.48
C SER A 698 7.54 -14.30 11.58
N ALA A 699 7.58 -13.05 12.03
CA ALA A 699 7.19 -11.88 11.24
C ALA A 699 8.34 -11.33 10.37
N THR A 700 9.58 -11.77 10.61
CA THR A 700 10.83 -11.21 10.03
C THR A 700 11.71 -12.26 9.34
N ALA A 701 11.25 -13.51 9.21
CA ALA A 701 12.03 -14.61 8.66
C ALA A 701 11.25 -15.46 7.66
N THR A 702 12.00 -16.03 6.72
CA THR A 702 11.51 -16.95 5.68
C THR A 702 12.08 -18.35 5.95
N MET A 703 11.26 -19.39 5.74
CA MET A 703 11.71 -20.77 5.85
C MET A 703 12.34 -21.22 4.53
N PHE A 704 13.49 -21.88 4.61
CA PHE A 704 14.23 -22.44 3.49
C PHE A 704 14.43 -23.95 3.66
N GLN A 705 14.28 -24.71 2.57
CA GLN A 705 14.51 -26.16 2.54
C GLN A 705 14.87 -26.62 1.12
N LEU A 706 15.67 -27.70 1.01
CA LEU A 706 16.04 -28.30 -0.27
C LEU A 706 15.02 -29.35 -0.72
N TYR A 707 14.72 -29.36 -2.01
CA TYR A 707 13.70 -30.20 -2.63
C TYR A 707 14.24 -30.91 -3.88
N ARG A 708 13.78 -32.14 -4.09
CA ARG A 708 13.79 -32.82 -5.38
C ARG A 708 12.50 -32.50 -6.12
N ILE A 709 12.60 -32.20 -7.41
CA ILE A 709 11.44 -31.93 -8.28
C ILE A 709 11.37 -33.04 -9.33
N VAL A 710 10.18 -33.65 -9.53
CA VAL A 710 9.90 -34.65 -10.57
C VAL A 710 8.56 -34.30 -11.21
N ASP A 711 8.51 -34.12 -12.53
CA ASP A 711 7.31 -33.68 -13.27
C ASP A 711 6.64 -32.44 -12.62
N GLY A 712 7.46 -31.47 -12.19
CA GLY A 712 7.02 -30.25 -11.51
C GLY A 712 6.49 -30.42 -10.09
N LYS A 713 6.47 -31.64 -9.52
CA LYS A 713 6.10 -31.92 -8.13
C LYS A 713 7.34 -31.98 -7.25
N GLY A 714 7.30 -31.30 -6.10
CA GLY A 714 8.41 -31.16 -5.18
C GLY A 714 8.24 -32.00 -3.91
N GLU A 715 9.27 -32.80 -3.61
CA GLU A 715 9.43 -33.52 -2.35
C GLU A 715 10.70 -33.02 -1.63
N PRO A 716 10.68 -32.79 -0.30
CA PRO A 716 11.90 -32.42 0.44
C PRO A 716 12.99 -33.49 0.29
N LEU A 717 14.26 -33.08 0.21
CA LEU A 717 15.37 -34.04 0.20
C LEU A 717 15.49 -34.79 1.53
N ASP A 718 15.31 -34.06 2.63
CA ASP A 718 15.37 -34.53 4.00
C ASP A 718 14.58 -33.58 4.92
N GLY A 719 14.73 -33.73 6.25
CA GLY A 719 14.11 -32.86 7.25
C GLY A 719 14.84 -31.55 7.52
N ALA A 720 15.97 -31.26 6.87
CA ALA A 720 16.79 -30.08 7.14
C ALA A 720 16.14 -28.83 6.53
N ARG A 721 15.85 -27.86 7.40
CA ARG A 721 15.24 -26.58 7.04
C ARG A 721 15.75 -25.48 7.96
N GLN A 722 15.81 -24.25 7.46
CA GLN A 722 16.24 -23.09 8.25
C GLN A 722 15.21 -21.96 8.14
N LEU A 723 14.73 -21.48 9.28
CA LEU A 723 14.01 -20.21 9.40
C LEU A 723 15.05 -19.10 9.63
N THR A 724 15.13 -18.11 8.75
CA THR A 724 16.12 -17.02 8.81
C THR A 724 15.61 -15.77 8.10
N GLY A 725 15.95 -14.58 8.61
CA GLY A 725 15.71 -13.30 7.93
C GLY A 725 16.78 -12.95 6.90
N ALA A 726 17.59 -13.91 6.45
CA ALA A 726 18.48 -13.76 5.31
C ALA A 726 17.78 -13.26 4.02
N PHE A 727 16.46 -13.36 3.91
CA PHE A 727 15.67 -12.95 2.73
C PHE A 727 15.17 -11.50 2.79
N LYS A 728 16.10 -10.55 2.85
CA LYS A 728 15.87 -9.09 2.86
C LYS A 728 16.32 -8.47 1.52
N PRO A 729 16.12 -7.16 1.27
CA PRO A 729 16.67 -6.49 0.09
C PRO A 729 18.16 -6.78 -0.09
N SER A 730 18.56 -7.01 -1.35
CA SER A 730 19.91 -7.45 -1.73
C SER A 730 20.37 -8.75 -1.03
N ALA A 731 19.46 -9.70 -0.82
CA ALA A 731 19.78 -11.04 -0.39
C ALA A 731 20.52 -11.79 -1.49
N THR A 732 21.77 -12.18 -1.24
CA THR A 732 22.55 -13.04 -2.15
C THR A 732 22.54 -14.46 -1.64
N ILE A 733 22.12 -15.40 -2.49
CA ILE A 733 22.10 -16.84 -2.24
C ILE A 733 23.05 -17.51 -3.23
N ARG A 734 23.96 -18.33 -2.71
CA ARG A 734 24.86 -19.19 -3.47
C ARG A 734 24.44 -20.64 -3.29
N ILE A 735 24.30 -21.38 -4.39
CA ILE A 735 24.08 -22.83 -4.39
C ILE A 735 25.24 -23.47 -5.16
N SER A 736 25.96 -24.39 -4.54
CA SER A 736 27.12 -25.10 -5.12
C SER A 736 26.87 -26.60 -5.06
N VAL A 737 26.89 -27.25 -6.23
CA VAL A 737 26.74 -28.69 -6.42
C VAL A 737 28.08 -29.27 -6.84
N ARG A 738 28.55 -30.29 -6.11
CA ARG A 738 29.77 -31.06 -6.39
C ARG A 738 29.46 -32.55 -6.29
N GLY A 739 29.39 -33.24 -7.42
CA GLY A 739 28.97 -34.65 -7.49
C GLY A 739 27.55 -34.85 -6.95
N ASP A 740 27.44 -35.51 -5.79
CA ASP A 740 26.19 -35.78 -5.06
C ASP A 740 25.90 -34.76 -3.94
N ARG A 741 26.83 -33.86 -3.61
CA ARG A 741 26.65 -32.88 -2.54
C ARG A 741 26.12 -31.55 -3.07
N VAL A 742 25.10 -31.01 -2.41
CA VAL A 742 24.66 -29.61 -2.57
C VAL A 742 24.96 -28.82 -1.30
N THR A 743 25.39 -27.57 -1.49
CA THR A 743 25.66 -26.59 -0.43
C THR A 743 24.95 -25.29 -0.77
N VAL A 744 24.24 -24.71 0.19
CA VAL A 744 23.55 -23.43 0.08
C VAL A 744 24.14 -22.48 1.11
N ARG A 745 24.59 -21.30 0.68
CA ARG A 745 25.10 -20.24 1.55
C ARG A 745 24.53 -18.91 1.10
N GLY A 746 23.90 -18.16 2.00
CA GLY A 746 23.33 -16.86 1.66
C GLY A 746 23.25 -15.91 2.84
N GLY A 747 22.84 -14.68 2.56
CA GLY A 747 22.63 -13.63 3.55
C GLY A 747 22.25 -12.30 2.91
N ASN A 748 21.99 -11.29 3.74
CA ASN A 748 21.64 -9.93 3.32
C ASN A 748 22.74 -8.91 3.71
N THR A 749 22.59 -7.66 3.26
CA THR A 749 23.48 -6.53 3.61
C THR A 749 22.89 -5.56 4.65
N THR A 750 21.66 -5.82 5.11
CA THR A 750 20.91 -4.99 6.06
C THR A 750 21.36 -5.22 7.51
N ASP A 751 21.50 -6.48 7.92
CA ASP A 751 21.82 -6.89 9.30
C ASP A 751 22.75 -8.11 9.40
N GLY A 752 23.07 -8.75 8.26
CA GLY A 752 23.99 -9.87 8.22
C GLY A 752 23.39 -11.22 8.65
N GLU A 753 22.06 -11.35 8.74
CA GLU A 753 21.44 -12.67 8.89
C GLU A 753 21.84 -13.60 7.73
N THR A 754 22.06 -14.88 8.06
CA THR A 754 22.62 -15.88 7.12
C THR A 754 21.73 -17.09 6.91
N LEU A 755 21.92 -17.72 5.75
CA LEU A 755 21.33 -19.00 5.33
C LEU A 755 22.48 -19.99 5.10
N SER A 756 22.39 -21.18 5.70
CA SER A 756 23.36 -22.26 5.53
C SER A 756 22.66 -23.62 5.57
N LEU A 757 22.48 -24.23 4.40
CA LEU A 757 21.97 -25.60 4.27
C LEU A 757 22.98 -26.46 3.48
N ASP A 758 23.02 -27.74 3.82
CA ASP A 758 23.77 -28.78 3.09
C ASP A 758 22.78 -29.90 2.78
N GLY A 759 23.01 -30.66 1.71
CA GLY A 759 22.17 -31.80 1.36
C GLY A 759 22.85 -32.76 0.40
N GLN A 760 22.26 -33.93 0.22
CA GLN A 760 22.66 -34.92 -0.79
C GLN A 760 21.60 -35.05 -1.88
N ILE A 761 22.05 -35.15 -3.12
CA ILE A 761 21.22 -35.30 -4.32
C ILE A 761 21.67 -36.53 -5.11
N THR A 762 20.77 -37.14 -5.87
CA THR A 762 21.19 -38.07 -6.93
C THR A 762 21.83 -37.26 -8.06
N PRO A 763 23.11 -37.51 -8.43
CA PRO A 763 23.76 -36.78 -9.51
C PRO A 763 22.99 -36.88 -10.82
N ASN A 764 22.80 -35.76 -11.50
CA ASN A 764 22.17 -35.68 -12.81
C ASN A 764 23.03 -34.86 -13.78
N ARG A 765 22.72 -34.92 -15.08
CA ARG A 765 23.45 -34.19 -16.11
C ARG A 765 22.85 -32.82 -16.46
N PHE A 766 21.78 -32.40 -15.79
CA PHE A 766 21.01 -31.23 -16.18
C PHE A 766 21.80 -29.94 -15.93
N GLY A 767 21.91 -29.10 -16.95
CA GLY A 767 22.56 -27.79 -16.87
C GLY A 767 21.61 -26.65 -16.50
N GLY A 768 20.29 -26.86 -16.57
CA GLY A 768 19.31 -25.78 -16.42
C GLY A 768 19.12 -25.32 -14.97
N ALA A 769 18.63 -24.09 -14.84
CA ALA A 769 18.34 -23.43 -13.57
C ALA A 769 17.27 -22.35 -13.78
N GLY A 770 16.73 -21.77 -12.70
CA GLY A 770 15.76 -20.69 -12.83
C GLY A 770 15.11 -20.25 -11.53
N LEU A 771 14.07 -19.43 -11.66
CA LEU A 771 13.17 -19.05 -10.57
C LEU A 771 11.74 -19.45 -10.92
N TYR A 772 11.05 -20.10 -9.98
CA TYR A 772 9.60 -20.23 -9.96
C TYR A 772 9.05 -19.39 -8.81
N TRP A 773 7.99 -18.63 -9.04
CA TRP A 773 7.38 -17.77 -8.03
C TRP A 773 5.86 -17.76 -8.15
N THR A 774 5.18 -17.60 -7.01
CA THR A 774 3.71 -17.58 -6.91
C THR A 774 3.22 -16.24 -6.40
N ALA A 775 2.00 -15.85 -6.79
CA ALA A 775 1.41 -14.60 -6.34
C ALA A 775 1.15 -14.61 -4.81
N SER A 776 1.60 -13.58 -4.10
CA SER A 776 1.51 -13.47 -2.63
C SER A 776 0.87 -12.14 -2.19
N GLY A 777 -0.27 -11.78 -2.78
CA GLY A 777 -0.99 -10.54 -2.46
C GLY A 777 -0.21 -9.25 -2.76
N LEU A 778 -0.69 -8.12 -2.21
CA LEU A 778 -0.11 -6.80 -2.45
C LEU A 778 1.25 -6.60 -1.75
N GLY A 779 2.28 -6.37 -2.57
CA GLY A 779 3.66 -6.20 -2.14
C GLY A 779 4.36 -7.51 -1.72
N GLY A 780 4.04 -8.61 -2.41
CA GLY A 780 4.71 -9.92 -2.25
C GLY A 780 5.42 -10.36 -3.54
N SER A 781 6.01 -9.42 -4.27
CA SER A 781 6.85 -9.65 -5.46
C SER A 781 8.34 -9.62 -5.07
N VAL A 782 9.17 -10.12 -5.98
CA VAL A 782 10.64 -10.12 -5.90
C VAL A 782 11.23 -9.67 -7.24
N ALA A 783 12.35 -8.96 -7.21
CA ALA A 783 13.18 -8.68 -8.37
C ALA A 783 14.48 -9.49 -8.33
N ILE A 784 14.80 -10.17 -9.43
CA ILE A 784 16.09 -10.82 -9.64
C ILE A 784 17.08 -9.74 -10.10
N ARG A 785 18.13 -9.48 -9.33
CA ARG A 785 19.21 -8.50 -9.64
C ARG A 785 20.46 -9.16 -10.22
N GLN A 786 20.65 -10.44 -9.95
CA GLN A 786 21.70 -11.27 -10.56
C GLN A 786 21.21 -12.72 -10.60
N PHE A 787 21.58 -13.45 -11.66
CA PHE A 787 21.36 -14.89 -11.75
C PHE A 787 22.54 -15.52 -12.50
N LYS A 788 23.65 -15.70 -11.81
CA LYS A 788 24.89 -16.24 -12.38
C LYS A 788 24.96 -17.76 -12.24
N ILE A 789 25.04 -18.50 -13.34
CA ILE A 789 25.32 -19.94 -13.38
C ILE A 789 26.75 -20.17 -13.87
N THR A 790 27.51 -21.04 -13.23
CA THR A 790 28.81 -21.53 -13.72
C THR A 790 28.90 -23.05 -13.65
N TYR A 791 29.68 -23.65 -14.54
CA TYR A 791 29.88 -25.10 -14.64
C TYR A 791 31.37 -25.39 -14.45
N PRO A 792 31.83 -25.60 -13.20
CA PRO A 792 33.25 -25.82 -12.88
C PRO A 792 33.77 -27.19 -13.35
#